data_AF-A0A7K2KWF8-F1
#
_entry.id   AF-A0A7K2KWF8-F1
#
_cell.length_a   1.000
_cell.length_b   1.000
_cell.length_c   1.000
_cell.angle_alpha   90.00
_cell.angle_beta   90.00
_cell.angle_gamma   90.00
#
_symmetry.space_group_name_H-M   'P 1'
#
loop_
_entity.id
_entity.type
_entity.pdbx_description
1 polymer ?
#
loop_
_entity_poly.entity_id
_entity_poly.type
_entity_poly.pdbx_seq_one_letter_code
_entity_poly.pdbx_strand_id
1 'polypeptide(L)'
;TFRQPTSVRPLPAHSIRIGRAPDNDVVVPDLVVSRRHAELRAHPDGTYWIHDLGSHNGTYLNGAPVVDARVTPDDIVGIGHCAFCLIGGQLVEFTDTGEVSLDVQSLAVTVDHGRKTLLDEVSFPVGQKCLLGVVGPSGAGKSTLLGALTGQRPADRGTVLYDGRDLYRDYAELRQRIGLVPQDDILHLQLSVRRALGYAAELRFPEDTEPAERRARVDEVIQELGLVERAQQPIHSLSGGQRKRVSVALELLTKPSLLFLDEPTSGLDPGMDRSVMHMLRGLADDGRTVVVVTHSVLSLDVCDRLLVLAPGGRVAYYGPPSEALEFFGFDQWPEAFESFENDRDRDWAGLYRSSRFHRRYVADATARPNVPVPGAAAAEREPAPPPKAQSWGSQLRTLVRRYTAALSADRTFLAIMIALPFVMGAMARALSEGGFNQESTLNVLLILCVGGVLTGAANAVRELVKERTIYRRERAVGLSRSAYLASKVVVLGTITVVQAVVLTLVALIGVPLNVPGGKGVLMPPLVEITLAVALLSFTAMMLGLLVSALVRKEEVTMPLLVLLAIVQVVFCGALLTVRGTPVLEQLAWLVPSRWAFAAMGATVDIGTVSPSDKTADPLMDHTAAAWLFDMGMMVVLCLVIGLLVARLLRRHEPVVMRK
;
A
#
# COMPACT_ATOMS: atom_id res chain seq x y z
N THR A 1 -33.63 5.52 -7.97
CA THR A 1 -33.12 4.90 -6.72
C THR A 1 -34.29 4.41 -5.89
N PHE A 2 -34.20 3.24 -5.25
CA PHE A 2 -35.26 2.66 -4.41
C PHE A 2 -35.28 3.18 -2.97
N ARG A 3 -34.40 4.13 -2.62
CA ARG A 3 -34.32 4.71 -1.27
C ARG A 3 -35.28 5.87 -1.11
N GLN A 4 -35.82 6.02 0.09
CA GLN A 4 -36.46 7.28 0.49
C GLN A 4 -35.40 8.39 0.56
N PRO A 5 -35.73 9.60 0.11
CA PRO A 5 -34.81 10.72 0.16
C PRO A 5 -34.47 11.09 1.61
N THR A 6 -33.20 11.25 1.89
CA THR A 6 -32.69 11.63 3.22
C THR A 6 -32.91 13.13 3.47
N SER A 7 -32.79 13.94 2.42
CA SER A 7 -33.11 15.37 2.45
C SER A 7 -33.73 15.80 1.12
N VAL A 8 -34.69 16.71 1.18
CA VAL A 8 -35.30 17.32 0.00
C VAL A 8 -35.27 18.83 0.19
N ARG A 9 -34.70 19.54 -0.78
CA ARG A 9 -34.53 21.00 -0.72
C ARG A 9 -35.00 21.61 -2.04
N PRO A 10 -35.56 22.83 -2.05
CA PRO A 10 -35.83 23.52 -3.30
C PRO A 10 -34.51 23.73 -4.07
N LEU A 11 -34.55 23.68 -5.40
CA LEU A 11 -33.37 24.01 -6.20
C LEU A 11 -32.93 25.43 -5.90
N PRO A 12 -31.62 25.65 -5.80
CA PRO A 12 -31.11 26.94 -5.42
C PRO A 12 -31.25 27.95 -6.57
N ALA A 13 -31.69 29.16 -6.24
CA ALA A 13 -31.73 30.28 -7.20
C ALA A 13 -30.33 30.88 -7.47
N HIS A 14 -29.33 30.50 -6.68
CA HIS A 14 -27.95 30.95 -6.73
C HIS A 14 -27.00 29.75 -6.59
N SER A 15 -25.70 29.99 -6.70
CA SER A 15 -24.70 28.97 -6.46
C SER A 15 -24.71 28.50 -5.00
N ILE A 16 -24.82 27.19 -4.76
CA ILE A 16 -24.73 26.61 -3.40
C ILE A 16 -23.50 25.74 -3.26
N ARG A 17 -22.97 25.69 -2.03
CA ARG A 17 -21.80 24.90 -1.69
C ARG A 17 -22.18 23.61 -0.98
N ILE A 18 -21.50 22.55 -1.36
CA ILE A 18 -21.63 21.21 -0.78
C ILE A 18 -20.30 20.83 -0.13
N GLY A 19 -20.33 20.38 1.12
CA GLY A 19 -19.13 19.94 1.82
C GLY A 19 -19.37 19.57 3.27
N ARG A 20 -18.31 19.09 3.95
CA ARG A 20 -18.41 18.62 5.34
C ARG A 20 -18.51 19.74 6.38
N ALA A 21 -17.96 20.91 6.08
CA ALA A 21 -17.91 22.00 7.05
C ALA A 21 -19.30 22.63 7.26
N PRO A 22 -19.59 23.17 8.47
CA PRO A 22 -20.90 23.73 8.80
C PRO A 22 -21.20 25.06 8.09
N ASP A 23 -20.21 25.68 7.43
CA ASP A 23 -20.37 26.90 6.63
C ASP A 23 -20.85 26.63 5.20
N ASN A 24 -21.11 25.37 4.82
CA ASN A 24 -21.71 25.03 3.52
C ASN A 24 -23.24 25.08 3.58
N ASP A 25 -23.86 25.40 2.45
CA ASP A 25 -25.32 25.36 2.30
C ASP A 25 -25.86 23.92 2.41
N VAL A 26 -25.12 22.95 1.84
CA VAL A 26 -25.36 21.52 1.97
C VAL A 26 -24.23 20.88 2.76
N VAL A 27 -24.50 20.65 4.05
CA VAL A 27 -23.56 19.99 4.96
C VAL A 27 -23.67 18.48 4.83
N VAL A 28 -22.58 17.82 4.43
CA VAL A 28 -22.46 16.36 4.32
C VAL A 28 -21.50 15.84 5.39
N PRO A 29 -21.99 15.29 6.53
CA PRO A 29 -21.18 14.94 7.69
C PRO A 29 -20.39 13.62 7.51
N ASP A 30 -19.59 13.54 6.45
CA ASP A 30 -18.85 12.35 6.05
C ASP A 30 -17.35 12.66 5.96
N LEU A 31 -16.51 11.89 6.67
CA LEU A 31 -15.07 12.10 6.73
C LEU A 31 -14.35 11.86 5.39
N VAL A 32 -14.97 11.18 4.43
CA VAL A 32 -14.40 11.09 3.07
C VAL A 32 -14.69 12.34 2.22
N VAL A 33 -15.54 13.26 2.70
CA VAL A 33 -15.89 14.51 2.03
C VAL A 33 -15.02 15.65 2.56
N SER A 34 -14.37 16.38 1.64
CA SER A 34 -13.65 17.62 1.94
C SER A 34 -14.54 18.66 2.62
N ARG A 35 -13.96 19.54 3.46
CA ARG A 35 -14.67 20.62 4.14
C ARG A 35 -15.47 21.47 3.16
N ARG A 36 -14.90 21.80 2.00
CA ARG A 36 -15.57 22.43 0.86
C ARG A 36 -15.30 21.53 -0.33
N HIS A 37 -16.32 20.81 -0.81
CA HIS A 37 -16.14 19.72 -1.75
C HIS A 37 -16.49 20.14 -3.17
N ALA A 38 -17.70 20.64 -3.36
CA ALA A 38 -18.21 21.03 -4.66
C ALA A 38 -19.16 22.23 -4.54
N GLU A 39 -19.49 22.81 -5.69
CA GLU A 39 -20.40 23.92 -5.84
C GLU A 39 -21.41 23.60 -6.95
N LEU A 40 -22.70 23.64 -6.63
CA LEU A 40 -23.78 23.53 -7.60
C LEU A 40 -24.21 24.93 -8.02
N ARG A 41 -23.84 25.32 -9.24
CA ARG A 41 -24.07 26.64 -9.83
C ARG A 41 -25.35 26.66 -10.64
N ALA A 42 -26.28 27.54 -10.28
CA ALA A 42 -27.42 27.88 -11.13
C ALA A 42 -26.99 28.98 -12.12
N HIS A 43 -27.18 28.74 -13.42
CA HIS A 43 -26.93 29.72 -14.47
C HIS A 43 -28.20 30.49 -14.84
N PRO A 44 -28.07 31.73 -15.36
CA PRO A 44 -29.21 32.57 -15.76
C PRO A 44 -30.09 31.96 -16.87
N ASP A 45 -29.56 30.97 -17.61
CA ASP A 45 -30.27 30.22 -18.64
C ASP A 45 -31.13 29.07 -18.08
N GLY A 46 -31.19 28.92 -16.75
CA GLY A 46 -31.93 27.87 -16.06
C GLY A 46 -31.21 26.53 -16.01
N THR A 47 -29.94 26.48 -16.42
CA THR A 47 -29.12 25.26 -16.32
C THR A 47 -28.36 25.19 -14.99
N TYR A 48 -28.05 23.97 -14.56
CA TYR A 48 -27.27 23.71 -13.35
C TYR A 48 -25.95 23.05 -13.71
N TRP A 49 -24.88 23.45 -13.04
CA TRP A 49 -23.53 22.90 -13.23
C TRP A 49 -22.92 22.54 -11.89
N ILE A 50 -22.31 21.36 -11.81
CA ILE A 50 -21.54 20.93 -10.63
C ILE A 50 -20.06 21.19 -10.89
N HIS A 51 -19.43 21.90 -9.97
CA HIS A 51 -18.00 22.22 -10.01
C HIS A 51 -17.30 21.65 -8.77
N ASP A 52 -16.28 20.82 -8.98
CA ASP A 52 -15.44 20.28 -7.93
C ASP A 52 -14.41 21.33 -7.46
N LEU A 53 -14.32 21.57 -6.16
CA LEU A 53 -13.45 22.59 -5.57
C LEU A 53 -12.04 22.06 -5.26
N GLY A 54 -11.57 21.05 -6.00
CA GLY A 54 -10.32 20.34 -5.72
C GLY A 54 -10.47 19.36 -4.56
N SER A 55 -11.58 18.63 -4.53
CA SER A 55 -11.90 17.71 -3.45
C SER A 55 -10.93 16.52 -3.40
N HIS A 56 -10.80 15.91 -2.21
CA HIS A 56 -9.86 14.81 -2.00
C HIS A 56 -10.26 13.53 -2.74
N ASN A 57 -11.56 13.23 -2.75
CA ASN A 57 -12.11 11.98 -3.29
C ASN A 57 -12.83 12.15 -4.63
N GLY A 58 -12.88 13.39 -5.15
CA GLY A 58 -13.54 13.75 -6.40
C GLY A 58 -15.05 13.86 -6.28
N THR A 59 -15.63 14.66 -7.17
CA THR A 59 -17.06 14.71 -7.45
C THR A 59 -17.36 13.83 -8.66
N TYR A 60 -18.47 13.08 -8.63
CA TYR A 60 -18.86 12.16 -9.69
C TYR A 60 -20.20 12.57 -10.31
N LEU A 61 -20.36 12.38 -11.62
CA LEU A 61 -21.61 12.51 -12.34
C LEU A 61 -21.87 11.19 -13.07
N ASN A 62 -22.93 10.48 -12.70
CA ASN A 62 -23.27 9.15 -13.23
C ASN A 62 -22.08 8.18 -13.17
N GLY A 63 -21.37 8.16 -12.03
CA GLY A 63 -20.21 7.30 -11.80
C GLY A 63 -18.88 7.78 -12.41
N ALA A 64 -18.89 8.79 -13.29
CA ALA A 64 -17.67 9.35 -13.89
C ALA A 64 -17.16 10.56 -13.09
N PRO A 65 -15.85 10.67 -12.83
CA PRO A 65 -15.30 11.83 -12.11
C PRO A 65 -15.40 13.09 -12.98
N VAL A 66 -15.80 14.20 -12.36
CA VAL A 66 -15.98 15.49 -13.03
C VAL A 66 -15.30 16.61 -12.25
N VAL A 67 -14.78 17.60 -12.98
CA VAL A 67 -14.30 18.87 -12.40
C VAL A 67 -15.33 19.97 -12.59
N ASP A 68 -15.94 20.04 -13.78
CA ASP A 68 -16.99 20.99 -14.10
C ASP A 68 -17.91 20.30 -15.12
N ALA A 69 -19.19 20.14 -14.78
CA ALA A 69 -20.14 19.42 -15.64
C ALA A 69 -21.57 19.93 -15.47
N ARG A 70 -22.31 19.97 -16.58
CA ARG A 70 -23.75 20.26 -16.57
C ARG A 70 -24.51 19.10 -15.91
N VAL A 71 -25.46 19.43 -15.05
CA VAL A 71 -26.34 18.48 -14.36
C VAL A 71 -27.76 18.63 -14.87
N THR A 72 -28.38 17.50 -15.21
CA THR A 72 -29.76 17.38 -15.66
C THR A 72 -30.62 16.61 -14.62
N PRO A 73 -31.95 16.62 -14.73
CA PRO A 73 -32.82 15.92 -13.78
C PRO A 73 -32.60 14.41 -13.67
N ASP A 74 -32.10 13.78 -14.72
CA ASP A 74 -31.84 12.33 -14.77
C ASP A 74 -30.43 11.97 -14.28
N ASP A 75 -29.59 12.97 -13.99
CA ASP A 75 -28.22 12.74 -13.55
C ASP A 75 -28.12 12.50 -12.04
N ILE A 76 -27.15 11.67 -11.66
CA ILE A 76 -26.79 11.38 -10.28
C ILE A 76 -25.43 12.01 -9.98
N VAL A 77 -25.39 12.97 -9.07
CA VAL A 77 -24.15 13.58 -8.56
C VAL A 77 -23.70 12.81 -7.31
N GLY A 78 -22.56 12.13 -7.38
CA GLY A 78 -21.96 11.39 -6.27
C GLY A 78 -20.91 12.21 -5.53
N ILE A 79 -21.05 12.34 -4.21
CA ILE A 79 -20.07 12.99 -3.31
C ILE A 79 -19.96 12.14 -2.03
N GLY A 80 -18.81 11.46 -1.85
CA GLY A 80 -18.62 10.52 -0.74
C GLY A 80 -19.67 9.41 -0.74
N HIS A 81 -20.29 9.16 0.42
CA HIS A 81 -21.39 8.21 0.56
C HIS A 81 -22.76 8.78 0.16
N CYS A 82 -22.84 10.02 -0.34
CA CYS A 82 -24.10 10.66 -0.73
C CYS A 82 -24.27 10.71 -2.25
N ALA A 83 -25.51 10.64 -2.70
CA ALA A 83 -25.93 10.87 -4.08
C ALA A 83 -26.99 11.98 -4.12
N PHE A 84 -26.88 12.89 -5.08
CA PHE A 84 -27.79 14.01 -5.27
C PHE A 84 -28.44 13.95 -6.65
N CYS A 85 -29.74 14.20 -6.72
CA CYS A 85 -30.53 14.27 -7.96
C CYS A 85 -31.34 15.58 -8.02
N LEU A 86 -31.59 16.10 -9.22
CA LEU A 86 -32.42 17.30 -9.42
C LEU A 86 -33.84 16.88 -9.87
N ILE A 87 -34.75 16.59 -8.94
CA ILE A 87 -36.08 16.06 -9.27
C ILE A 87 -37.14 17.16 -9.08
N GLY A 88 -37.91 17.48 -10.12
CA GLY A 88 -39.10 18.32 -10.01
C GLY A 88 -38.87 19.72 -9.41
N GLY A 89 -37.72 20.35 -9.69
CA GLY A 89 -37.37 21.64 -9.09
C GLY A 89 -36.79 21.54 -7.68
N GLN A 90 -36.41 20.34 -7.23
CA GLN A 90 -35.81 20.09 -5.92
C GLN A 90 -34.44 19.40 -6.05
N LEU A 91 -33.52 19.73 -5.15
CA LEU A 91 -32.31 18.97 -4.88
C LEU A 91 -32.66 17.88 -3.87
N VAL A 92 -32.55 16.63 -4.29
CA VAL A 92 -32.88 15.45 -3.49
C VAL A 92 -31.59 14.71 -3.13
N GLU A 93 -31.37 14.50 -1.84
CA GLU A 93 -30.21 13.80 -1.29
C GLU A 93 -30.58 12.37 -0.89
N PHE A 94 -29.73 11.42 -1.28
CA PHE A 94 -29.76 10.02 -0.87
C PHE A 94 -28.44 9.68 -0.20
N THR A 95 -28.46 9.50 1.12
CA THR A 95 -27.28 9.07 1.88
C THR A 95 -27.20 7.55 1.92
N ASP A 96 -26.00 7.00 1.72
CA ASP A 96 -25.77 5.60 2.01
C ASP A 96 -25.71 5.35 3.51
N THR A 97 -26.80 4.87 4.10
CA THR A 97 -26.89 4.51 5.52
C THR A 97 -26.18 3.19 5.87
N GLY A 98 -25.58 2.50 4.89
CA GLY A 98 -24.95 1.19 5.08
C GLY A 98 -25.78 0.04 4.51
N GLU A 99 -27.10 0.22 4.40
CA GLU A 99 -28.06 -0.80 3.97
C GLU A 99 -28.03 -0.99 2.45
N VAL A 100 -27.05 -1.72 1.95
CA VAL A 100 -26.83 -1.94 0.51
C VAL A 100 -27.14 -3.36 0.11
N SER A 101 -27.91 -3.55 -0.95
CA SER A 101 -28.05 -4.84 -1.63
C SER A 101 -27.08 -4.96 -2.80
N LEU A 102 -26.62 -6.18 -3.07
CA LEU A 102 -25.84 -6.53 -4.25
C LEU A 102 -26.65 -7.54 -5.08
N ASP A 103 -26.83 -7.32 -6.37
CA ASP A 103 -27.47 -8.31 -7.26
C ASP A 103 -26.49 -8.75 -8.33
N VAL A 104 -26.24 -10.06 -8.39
CA VAL A 104 -25.23 -10.67 -9.24
C VAL A 104 -25.95 -11.43 -10.34
N GLN A 105 -25.71 -11.06 -11.60
CA GLN A 105 -26.45 -11.56 -12.73
C GLN A 105 -25.53 -12.17 -13.78
N SER A 106 -25.61 -13.49 -13.95
CA SER A 106 -24.98 -14.28 -15.01
C SER A 106 -23.49 -13.99 -15.21
N LEU A 107 -22.73 -13.87 -14.11
CA LEU A 107 -21.30 -13.60 -14.19
C LEU A 107 -20.56 -14.75 -14.85
N ALA A 108 -19.77 -14.42 -15.88
CA ALA A 108 -18.83 -15.34 -16.50
C ALA A 108 -17.44 -14.70 -16.62
N VAL A 109 -16.42 -15.48 -16.28
CA VAL A 109 -15.01 -15.08 -16.39
C VAL A 109 -14.25 -16.18 -17.10
N THR A 110 -13.54 -15.80 -18.14
CA THR A 110 -12.73 -16.66 -18.98
C THR A 110 -11.28 -16.17 -18.97
N VAL A 111 -10.35 -17.11 -19.16
CA VAL A 111 -8.91 -16.83 -19.32
C VAL A 111 -8.38 -17.57 -20.53
N ASP A 112 -7.13 -17.27 -20.88
CA ASP A 112 -6.42 -17.89 -22.00
C ASP A 112 -7.17 -17.72 -23.33
N HIS A 113 -7.63 -16.49 -23.59
CA HIS A 113 -8.41 -16.14 -24.79
C HIS A 113 -9.69 -16.98 -24.92
N GLY A 114 -10.38 -17.23 -23.80
CA GLY A 114 -11.63 -17.99 -23.77
C GLY A 114 -11.46 -19.50 -23.66
N ARG A 115 -10.22 -20.04 -23.58
CA ARG A 115 -9.99 -21.49 -23.49
C ARG A 115 -10.37 -22.09 -22.14
N LYS A 116 -10.36 -21.29 -21.08
CA LYS A 116 -10.65 -21.77 -19.73
C LYS A 116 -11.65 -20.84 -19.05
N THR A 117 -12.79 -21.39 -18.68
CA THR A 117 -13.81 -20.70 -17.87
C THR A 117 -13.48 -20.86 -16.39
N LEU A 118 -13.40 -19.74 -15.67
CA LEU A 118 -13.18 -19.66 -14.23
C LEU A 118 -14.46 -19.41 -13.43
N LEU A 119 -15.46 -18.76 -14.04
CA LEU A 119 -16.82 -18.58 -13.54
C LEU A 119 -17.79 -18.74 -14.70
N ASP A 120 -18.92 -19.40 -14.45
CA ASP A 120 -19.87 -19.81 -15.48
C ASP A 120 -21.31 -19.55 -14.99
N GLU A 121 -21.94 -18.51 -15.55
CA GLU A 121 -23.32 -18.07 -15.29
C GLU A 121 -23.71 -17.94 -13.81
N VAL A 122 -22.81 -17.41 -12.98
CA VAL A 122 -23.06 -17.25 -11.55
C VAL A 122 -24.08 -16.12 -11.30
N SER A 123 -25.21 -16.46 -10.66
CA SER A 123 -26.27 -15.51 -10.31
C SER A 123 -26.75 -15.71 -8.88
N PHE A 124 -26.85 -14.64 -8.11
CA PHE A 124 -27.43 -14.64 -6.76
C PHE A 124 -27.63 -13.20 -6.25
N PRO A 125 -28.70 -12.94 -5.48
CA PRO A 125 -28.86 -11.68 -4.77
C PRO A 125 -28.09 -11.69 -3.45
N VAL A 126 -27.82 -10.51 -2.89
CA VAL A 126 -27.35 -10.30 -1.52
C VAL A 126 -28.19 -9.18 -0.95
N GLY A 127 -28.99 -9.50 0.06
CA GLY A 127 -29.82 -8.51 0.74
C GLY A 127 -28.99 -7.49 1.52
N GLN A 128 -29.65 -6.43 1.97
CA GLN A 128 -29.09 -5.49 2.94
C GLN A 128 -28.83 -6.19 4.28
N LYS A 129 -27.84 -5.73 5.06
CA LYS A 129 -27.52 -6.28 6.40
C LYS A 129 -27.23 -7.78 6.41
N CYS A 130 -26.82 -8.31 5.25
CA CYS A 130 -26.64 -9.73 5.04
C CYS A 130 -25.20 -10.13 5.28
N LEU A 131 -24.98 -11.18 6.06
CA LEU A 131 -23.72 -11.92 6.10
C LEU A 131 -23.81 -13.12 5.14
N LEU A 132 -23.13 -13.01 4.01
CA LEU A 132 -23.01 -14.07 3.01
C LEU A 132 -21.70 -14.83 3.17
N GLY A 133 -21.77 -16.12 3.44
CA GLY A 133 -20.64 -17.05 3.32
C GLY A 133 -20.49 -17.54 1.89
N VAL A 134 -19.27 -17.55 1.34
CA VAL A 134 -18.91 -18.11 0.03
C VAL A 134 -17.90 -19.23 0.27
N VAL A 135 -18.30 -20.45 -0.04
CA VAL A 135 -17.51 -21.65 0.22
C VAL A 135 -17.40 -22.51 -1.03
N GLY A 136 -16.46 -23.45 -1.04
CA GLY A 136 -16.22 -24.36 -2.16
C GLY A 136 -14.78 -24.90 -2.15
N PRO A 137 -14.50 -26.00 -2.87
CA PRO A 137 -13.17 -26.61 -2.87
C PRO A 137 -12.11 -25.67 -3.47
N SER A 138 -10.85 -26.06 -3.35
CA SER A 138 -9.76 -25.30 -3.96
C SER A 138 -9.93 -25.24 -5.48
N GLY A 139 -9.72 -24.06 -6.07
CA GLY A 139 -9.91 -23.86 -7.51
C GLY A 139 -11.37 -23.74 -7.99
N ALA A 140 -12.37 -23.74 -7.09
CA ALA A 140 -13.79 -23.54 -7.46
C ALA A 140 -14.14 -22.12 -7.96
N GLY A 141 -13.17 -21.20 -8.07
CA GLY A 141 -13.41 -19.85 -8.57
C GLY A 141 -13.70 -18.79 -7.50
N LYS A 142 -13.60 -19.10 -6.20
CA LYS A 142 -13.85 -18.18 -5.08
C LYS A 142 -13.15 -16.82 -5.19
N SER A 143 -11.83 -16.80 -5.35
CA SER A 143 -11.07 -15.55 -5.51
C SER A 143 -11.36 -14.84 -6.83
N THR A 144 -11.72 -15.58 -7.88
CA THR A 144 -12.18 -15.00 -9.15
C THR A 144 -13.52 -14.28 -8.96
N LEU A 145 -14.45 -14.90 -8.23
CA LEU A 145 -15.74 -14.30 -7.88
C LEU A 145 -15.51 -13.05 -7.04
N LEU A 146 -14.65 -13.10 -6.02
CA LEU A 146 -14.29 -11.93 -5.22
C LEU A 146 -13.75 -10.77 -6.07
N GLY A 147 -12.87 -11.07 -7.02
CA GLY A 147 -12.35 -10.06 -7.97
C GLY A 147 -13.44 -9.42 -8.85
N ALA A 148 -14.42 -10.22 -9.28
CA ALA A 148 -15.57 -9.74 -10.04
C ALA A 148 -16.51 -8.88 -9.18
N LEU A 149 -16.90 -9.37 -8.00
CA LEU A 149 -17.82 -8.65 -7.10
C LEU A 149 -17.24 -7.34 -6.54
N THR A 150 -15.91 -7.22 -6.50
CA THR A 150 -15.22 -5.99 -6.06
C THR A 150 -14.83 -5.07 -7.21
N GLY A 151 -15.07 -5.46 -8.46
CA GLY A 151 -14.66 -4.71 -9.66
C GLY A 151 -13.14 -4.66 -9.90
N GLN A 152 -12.30 -5.28 -9.06
CA GLN A 152 -10.85 -5.34 -9.26
C GLN A 152 -10.46 -6.14 -10.51
N ARG A 153 -11.29 -7.13 -10.83
CA ARG A 153 -11.23 -7.93 -12.05
C ARG A 153 -12.65 -8.08 -12.60
N PRO A 154 -13.11 -7.14 -13.44
CA PRO A 154 -14.45 -7.21 -14.01
C PRO A 154 -14.69 -8.54 -14.73
N ALA A 155 -15.94 -9.01 -14.71
CA ALA A 155 -16.34 -10.19 -15.45
C ALA A 155 -16.36 -9.91 -16.97
N ASP A 156 -16.15 -10.96 -17.78
CA ASP A 156 -16.23 -10.84 -19.24
C ASP A 156 -17.69 -10.74 -19.71
N ARG A 157 -18.61 -11.34 -18.94
CA ARG A 157 -20.06 -11.27 -19.14
C ARG A 157 -20.79 -11.19 -17.81
N GLY A 158 -22.03 -10.68 -17.85
CA GLY A 158 -22.88 -10.47 -16.70
C GLY A 158 -22.65 -9.12 -16.04
N THR A 159 -23.48 -8.82 -15.04
CA THR A 159 -23.48 -7.52 -14.34
C THR A 159 -23.51 -7.72 -12.83
N VAL A 160 -22.90 -6.78 -12.12
CA VAL A 160 -22.99 -6.67 -10.66
C VAL A 160 -23.70 -5.35 -10.36
N LEU A 161 -24.89 -5.43 -9.78
CA LEU A 161 -25.69 -4.27 -9.44
C LEU A 161 -25.55 -3.96 -7.96
N TYR A 162 -24.96 -2.81 -7.64
CA TYR A 162 -24.89 -2.23 -6.31
C TYR A 162 -26.11 -1.31 -6.12
N ASP A 163 -27.08 -1.71 -5.31
CA ASP A 163 -28.33 -0.96 -5.08
C ASP A 163 -29.01 -0.50 -6.39
N GLY A 164 -28.99 -1.37 -7.41
CA GLY A 164 -29.53 -1.11 -8.75
C GLY A 164 -28.61 -0.35 -9.71
N ARG A 165 -27.40 0.04 -9.28
CA ARG A 165 -26.37 0.69 -10.12
C ARG A 165 -25.34 -0.32 -10.59
N ASP A 166 -24.94 -0.26 -11.86
CA ASP A 166 -23.90 -1.13 -12.40
C ASP A 166 -22.53 -0.80 -11.80
N LEU A 167 -21.93 -1.76 -11.09
CA LEU A 167 -20.65 -1.60 -10.41
C LEU A 167 -19.50 -1.37 -11.38
N TYR A 168 -19.48 -2.03 -12.54
CA TYR A 168 -18.38 -1.92 -13.48
C TYR A 168 -18.41 -0.57 -14.20
N ARG A 169 -19.60 -0.09 -14.54
CA ARG A 169 -19.80 1.23 -15.14
C ARG A 169 -19.49 2.37 -14.17
N ASP A 170 -20.00 2.27 -12.95
CA ASP A 170 -19.89 3.34 -11.95
C ASP A 170 -18.72 3.09 -10.96
N TYR A 171 -17.73 2.27 -11.36
CA TYR A 171 -16.67 1.76 -10.48
C TYR A 171 -15.87 2.85 -9.77
N ALA A 172 -15.58 3.95 -10.47
CA ALA A 172 -14.74 5.03 -9.95
C ALA A 172 -15.32 5.65 -8.67
N GLU A 173 -16.65 5.79 -8.62
CA GLU A 173 -17.42 6.25 -7.47
C GLU A 173 -17.64 5.11 -6.46
N LEU A 174 -18.19 3.98 -6.92
CA LEU A 174 -18.67 2.92 -6.03
C LEU A 174 -17.55 2.19 -5.27
N ARG A 175 -16.33 2.14 -5.82
CA ARG A 175 -15.18 1.51 -5.14
C ARG A 175 -14.87 2.13 -3.78
N GLN A 176 -15.25 3.39 -3.54
CA GLN A 176 -15.03 4.05 -2.24
C GLN A 176 -15.94 3.51 -1.14
N ARG A 177 -17.07 2.88 -1.54
CA ARG A 177 -18.07 2.29 -0.64
C ARG A 177 -17.85 0.81 -0.36
N ILE A 178 -16.85 0.21 -1.03
CA ILE A 178 -16.50 -1.20 -0.94
C ILE A 178 -15.19 -1.36 -0.18
N GLY A 179 -15.25 -2.05 0.96
CA GLY A 179 -14.06 -2.48 1.71
C GLY A 179 -13.63 -3.89 1.29
N LEU A 180 -12.33 -4.12 1.12
CA LEU A 180 -11.78 -5.45 0.87
C LEU A 180 -10.68 -5.77 1.90
N VAL A 181 -10.89 -6.83 2.66
CA VAL A 181 -9.92 -7.39 3.59
C VAL A 181 -9.28 -8.61 2.92
N PRO A 182 -8.01 -8.55 2.51
CA PRO A 182 -7.33 -9.68 1.88
C PRO A 182 -7.07 -10.83 2.86
N GLN A 183 -6.67 -11.98 2.32
CA GLN A 183 -6.26 -13.16 3.09
C GLN A 183 -5.10 -12.82 4.04
N ASP A 184 -3.99 -12.32 3.49
CA ASP A 184 -2.82 -11.93 4.29
C ASP A 184 -3.08 -10.67 5.12
N ASP A 185 -2.62 -10.67 6.38
CA ASP A 185 -2.65 -9.50 7.26
C ASP A 185 -1.55 -8.50 6.88
N ILE A 186 -1.84 -7.66 5.89
CA ILE A 186 -0.94 -6.61 5.40
C ILE A 186 -0.92 -5.44 6.39
N LEU A 187 -0.11 -5.56 7.45
CA LEU A 187 -0.03 -4.64 8.59
C LEU A 187 1.41 -4.22 8.92
N HIS A 188 1.59 -3.02 9.47
CA HIS A 188 2.85 -2.62 10.10
C HIS A 188 2.97 -3.22 11.51
N LEU A 189 3.50 -4.43 11.60
CA LEU A 189 3.51 -5.23 12.84
C LEU A 189 4.24 -4.57 14.02
N GLN A 190 5.21 -3.70 13.76
CA GLN A 190 6.00 -2.99 14.78
C GLN A 190 5.20 -1.86 15.47
N LEU A 191 4.13 -1.36 14.84
CA LEU A 191 3.32 -0.27 15.38
C LEU A 191 2.27 -0.79 16.35
N SER A 192 1.81 0.07 17.26
CA SER A 192 0.61 -0.22 18.04
C SER A 192 -0.65 -0.12 17.18
N VAL A 193 -1.71 -0.82 17.57
CA VAL A 193 -3.01 -0.79 16.87
C VAL A 193 -3.47 0.64 16.59
N ARG A 194 -3.47 1.50 17.62
CA ARG A 194 -3.88 2.89 17.51
C ARG A 194 -3.00 3.70 16.55
N ARG A 195 -1.68 3.49 16.57
CA ARG A 195 -0.75 4.19 15.66
C ARG A 195 -0.94 3.74 14.22
N ALA A 196 -1.12 2.43 13.98
CA ALA A 196 -1.37 1.90 12.65
C ALA A 196 -2.67 2.47 12.05
N LEU A 197 -3.77 2.45 12.82
CA LEU A 197 -5.05 3.05 12.41
C LEU A 197 -4.95 4.57 12.24
N GLY A 198 -4.22 5.25 13.13
CA GLY A 198 -3.99 6.69 13.03
C GLY A 198 -3.26 7.10 11.74
N TYR A 199 -2.18 6.42 11.39
CA TYR A 199 -1.48 6.70 10.13
C TYR A 199 -2.29 6.32 8.90
N ALA A 200 -3.07 5.23 8.95
CA ALA A 200 -3.98 4.87 7.87
C ALA A 200 -5.08 5.94 7.69
N ALA A 201 -5.66 6.44 8.78
CA ALA A 201 -6.61 7.55 8.77
C ALA A 201 -5.98 8.84 8.22
N GLU A 202 -4.72 9.13 8.56
CA GLU A 202 -4.00 10.27 8.01
C GLU A 202 -3.85 10.21 6.48
N LEU A 203 -3.76 9.00 5.89
CA LEU A 203 -3.61 8.80 4.45
C LEU A 203 -4.96 8.65 3.70
N ARG A 204 -6.00 8.14 4.36
CA ARG A 204 -7.32 7.87 3.75
C ARG A 204 -8.29 9.05 3.80
N PHE A 205 -8.12 9.98 4.75
CA PHE A 205 -9.02 11.12 4.90
C PHE A 205 -8.44 12.40 4.25
N PRO A 206 -9.29 13.34 3.82
CA PRO A 206 -8.86 14.65 3.32
C PRO A 206 -7.90 15.35 4.28
N GLU A 207 -6.95 16.14 3.74
CA GLU A 207 -5.97 16.88 4.57
C GLU A 207 -6.62 17.88 5.52
N ASP A 208 -7.81 18.36 5.18
CA ASP A 208 -8.60 19.31 5.96
C ASP A 208 -9.37 18.67 7.13
N THR A 209 -9.25 17.35 7.32
CA THR A 209 -9.83 16.65 8.48
C THR A 209 -9.01 16.94 9.72
N GLU A 210 -9.68 17.41 10.77
CA GLU A 210 -8.99 17.81 12.00
C GLU A 210 -8.41 16.59 12.74
N PRO A 211 -7.27 16.72 13.42
CA PRO A 211 -6.69 15.62 14.19
C PRO A 211 -7.63 15.06 15.27
N ALA A 212 -8.57 15.86 15.79
CA ALA A 212 -9.59 15.41 16.73
C ALA A 212 -10.61 14.47 16.05
N GLU A 213 -11.12 14.85 14.87
CA GLU A 213 -12.06 14.04 14.08
C GLU A 213 -11.44 12.69 13.68
N ARG A 214 -10.18 12.72 13.22
CA ARG A 214 -9.45 11.48 12.87
C ARG A 214 -9.28 10.56 14.07
N ARG A 215 -8.92 11.12 15.24
CA ARG A 215 -8.77 10.35 16.48
C ARG A 215 -10.11 9.76 16.92
N ALA A 216 -11.18 10.55 16.90
CA ALA A 216 -12.52 10.07 17.23
C ALA A 216 -12.94 8.89 16.33
N ARG A 217 -12.68 8.98 15.02
CA ARG A 217 -12.97 7.87 14.09
C ARG A 217 -12.14 6.62 14.38
N VAL A 218 -10.87 6.78 14.71
CA VAL A 218 -10.00 5.66 15.12
C VAL A 218 -10.50 5.02 16.42
N ASP A 219 -10.92 5.83 17.40
CA ASP A 219 -11.49 5.35 18.65
C ASP A 219 -12.80 4.59 18.45
N GLU A 220 -13.70 5.11 17.60
CA GLU A 220 -14.95 4.45 17.21
C GLU A 220 -14.68 3.05 16.64
N VAL A 221 -13.74 2.92 15.70
CA VAL A 221 -13.40 1.63 15.08
C VAL A 221 -12.71 0.67 16.07
N ILE A 222 -11.84 1.18 16.94
CA ILE A 222 -11.21 0.36 17.99
C ILE A 222 -12.27 -0.19 18.96
N GLN A 223 -13.27 0.60 19.29
CA GLN A 223 -14.38 0.19 20.15
C GLN A 223 -15.28 -0.83 19.45
N GLU A 224 -15.70 -0.54 18.22
CA GLU A 224 -16.55 -1.39 17.38
C GLU A 224 -15.98 -2.81 17.23
N LEU A 225 -14.66 -2.96 17.11
CA LEU A 225 -14.01 -4.26 16.94
C LEU A 225 -13.51 -4.91 18.26
N GLY A 226 -13.82 -4.30 19.41
CA GLY A 226 -13.43 -4.80 20.72
C GLY A 226 -11.90 -4.83 20.92
N LEU A 227 -11.18 -3.84 20.40
CA LEU A 227 -9.72 -3.74 20.45
C LEU A 227 -9.22 -2.74 21.52
N VAL A 228 -10.12 -2.18 22.34
CA VAL A 228 -9.84 -1.09 23.30
C VAL A 228 -8.64 -1.42 24.21
N GLU A 229 -8.67 -2.57 24.88
CA GLU A 229 -7.60 -2.97 25.80
C GLU A 229 -6.26 -3.27 25.11
N ARG A 230 -6.28 -3.46 23.79
CA ARG A 230 -5.11 -3.80 22.96
C ARG A 230 -4.65 -2.61 22.11
N ALA A 231 -5.32 -1.46 22.21
CA ALA A 231 -5.09 -0.29 21.37
C ALA A 231 -3.63 0.21 21.39
N GLN A 232 -2.94 0.06 22.53
CA GLN A 232 -1.55 0.50 22.70
C GLN A 232 -0.52 -0.62 22.51
N GLN A 233 -0.96 -1.87 22.34
CA GLN A 233 -0.05 -2.99 22.16
C GLN A 233 0.49 -3.03 20.73
N PRO A 234 1.77 -3.41 20.53
CA PRO A 234 2.32 -3.69 19.21
C PRO A 234 1.52 -4.79 18.49
N ILE A 235 1.29 -4.65 17.20
CA ILE A 235 0.48 -5.62 16.44
C ILE A 235 1.17 -7.00 16.39
N HIS A 236 2.50 -7.06 16.40
CA HIS A 236 3.23 -8.33 16.40
C HIS A 236 2.98 -9.21 17.64
N SER A 237 2.51 -8.65 18.76
CA SER A 237 2.22 -9.40 19.98
C SER A 237 0.77 -9.88 20.08
N LEU A 238 -0.08 -9.51 19.13
CA LEU A 238 -1.50 -9.88 19.11
C LEU A 238 -1.69 -11.32 18.62
N SER A 239 -2.78 -11.96 19.06
CA SER A 239 -3.20 -13.25 18.51
C SER A 239 -3.62 -13.16 17.04
N GLY A 240 -3.71 -14.29 16.33
CA GLY A 240 -4.15 -14.32 14.93
C GLY A 240 -5.51 -13.64 14.71
N GLY A 241 -6.51 -14.01 15.51
CA GLY A 241 -7.84 -13.40 15.41
C GLY A 241 -7.84 -11.90 15.74
N GLN A 242 -7.02 -11.45 16.69
CA GLN A 242 -6.87 -10.02 17.00
C GLN A 242 -6.20 -9.25 15.86
N ARG A 243 -5.17 -9.81 15.21
CA ARG A 243 -4.55 -9.20 14.02
C ARG A 243 -5.55 -9.11 12.87
N LYS A 244 -6.38 -10.14 12.65
CA LYS A 244 -7.44 -10.08 11.65
C LYS A 244 -8.42 -8.94 11.92
N ARG A 245 -8.84 -8.75 13.18
CA ARG A 245 -9.67 -7.60 13.58
C ARG A 245 -9.00 -6.27 13.23
N VAL A 246 -7.69 -6.12 13.46
CA VAL A 246 -6.95 -4.92 13.03
C VAL A 246 -6.94 -4.76 11.50
N SER A 247 -6.87 -5.85 10.74
CA SER A 247 -6.97 -5.81 9.27
C SER A 247 -8.34 -5.32 8.80
N VAL A 248 -9.42 -5.78 9.45
CA VAL A 248 -10.79 -5.29 9.24
C VAL A 248 -10.92 -3.81 9.64
N ALA A 249 -10.35 -3.43 10.79
CA ALA A 249 -10.36 -2.06 11.31
C ALA A 249 -9.83 -1.04 10.30
N LEU A 250 -8.77 -1.39 9.57
CA LEU A 250 -8.20 -0.51 8.53
C LEU A 250 -9.19 -0.18 7.41
N GLU A 251 -10.03 -1.15 7.02
CA GLU A 251 -11.05 -0.92 5.99
C GLU A 251 -12.28 -0.20 6.56
N LEU A 252 -12.61 -0.45 7.83
CA LEU A 252 -13.73 0.23 8.47
C LEU A 252 -13.50 1.73 8.66
N LEU A 253 -12.26 2.24 8.65
CA LEU A 253 -11.98 3.67 8.78
C LEU A 253 -12.87 4.53 7.86
N THR A 254 -13.07 4.11 6.61
CA THR A 254 -13.86 4.84 5.60
C THR A 254 -15.36 4.52 5.59
N LYS A 255 -15.88 3.78 6.59
CA LYS A 255 -17.30 3.40 6.70
C LYS A 255 -17.88 2.73 5.43
N PRO A 256 -17.21 1.71 4.86
CA PRO A 256 -17.77 1.01 3.70
C PRO A 256 -19.11 0.36 4.05
N SER A 257 -20.08 0.45 3.14
CA SER A 257 -21.39 -0.19 3.28
C SER A 257 -21.37 -1.64 2.82
N LEU A 258 -20.45 -2.01 1.93
CA LEU A 258 -20.22 -3.37 1.48
C LEU A 258 -18.79 -3.80 1.84
N LEU A 259 -18.66 -4.87 2.63
CA LEU A 259 -17.38 -5.39 3.10
C LEU A 259 -17.14 -6.80 2.56
N PHE A 260 -16.05 -6.99 1.85
CA PHE A 260 -15.58 -8.28 1.37
C PHE A 260 -14.38 -8.76 2.19
N LEU A 261 -14.37 -10.03 2.56
CA LEU A 261 -13.26 -10.66 3.27
C LEU A 261 -12.82 -11.92 2.54
N ASP A 262 -11.53 -11.98 2.21
CA ASP A 262 -10.90 -13.18 1.65
C ASP A 262 -10.26 -13.99 2.77
N GLU A 263 -10.75 -15.21 2.97
CA GLU A 263 -10.32 -16.18 3.97
C GLU A 263 -10.00 -15.59 5.36
N PRO A 264 -10.95 -14.89 6.02
CA PRO A 264 -10.65 -14.18 7.26
C PRO A 264 -10.35 -15.09 8.45
N THR A 265 -10.67 -16.39 8.35
CA THR A 265 -10.44 -17.37 9.41
C THR A 265 -9.34 -18.38 9.11
N SER A 266 -8.64 -18.22 7.98
CA SER A 266 -7.53 -19.10 7.59
C SER A 266 -6.39 -19.07 8.61
N GLY A 267 -5.94 -20.26 9.04
CA GLY A 267 -4.86 -20.41 10.01
C GLY A 267 -5.20 -20.03 11.45
N LEU A 268 -6.48 -19.82 11.77
CA LEU A 268 -6.96 -19.59 13.14
C LEU A 268 -7.39 -20.90 13.80
N ASP A 269 -7.26 -20.97 15.13
CA ASP A 269 -7.91 -22.05 15.89
C ASP A 269 -9.44 -21.88 15.88
N PRO A 270 -10.21 -22.95 16.16
CA PRO A 270 -11.68 -22.91 16.12
C PRO A 270 -12.33 -21.84 17.00
N GLY A 271 -11.71 -21.52 18.16
CA GLY A 271 -12.24 -20.49 19.05
C GLY A 271 -12.07 -19.08 18.46
N MET A 272 -10.91 -18.82 17.86
CA MET A 272 -10.63 -17.55 17.17
C MET A 272 -11.44 -17.40 15.87
N ASP A 273 -11.62 -18.47 15.08
CA ASP A 273 -12.49 -18.51 13.89
C ASP A 273 -13.91 -18.03 14.27
N ARG A 274 -14.52 -18.70 15.24
CA ARG A 274 -15.86 -18.36 15.73
C ARG A 274 -15.95 -16.92 16.22
N SER A 275 -14.92 -16.44 16.93
CA SER A 275 -14.86 -15.06 17.42
C SER A 275 -14.80 -14.02 16.29
N VAL A 276 -14.09 -14.32 15.20
CA VAL A 276 -14.02 -13.45 14.02
C VAL A 276 -15.36 -13.46 13.29
N MET A 277 -15.97 -14.63 13.08
CA MET A 277 -17.27 -14.73 12.39
C MET A 277 -18.39 -13.99 13.14
N HIS A 278 -18.45 -14.09 14.48
CA HIS A 278 -19.41 -13.31 15.28
C HIS A 278 -19.17 -11.79 15.22
N MET A 279 -17.91 -11.35 15.11
CA MET A 279 -17.61 -9.94 14.88
C MET A 279 -18.15 -9.49 13.51
N LEU A 280 -18.00 -10.29 12.47
CA LEU A 280 -18.52 -9.98 11.13
C LEU A 280 -20.05 -9.97 11.09
N ARG A 281 -20.71 -10.85 11.85
CA ARG A 281 -22.16 -10.82 12.09
C ARG A 281 -22.60 -9.51 12.74
N GLY A 282 -21.90 -9.08 13.79
CA GLY A 282 -22.16 -7.79 14.44
C GLY A 282 -22.06 -6.61 13.46
N LEU A 283 -21.05 -6.60 12.59
CA LEU A 283 -20.94 -5.57 11.55
C LEU A 283 -22.12 -5.58 10.57
N ALA A 284 -22.66 -6.76 10.26
CA ALA A 284 -23.83 -6.88 9.40
C ALA A 284 -25.12 -6.42 10.12
N ASP A 285 -25.27 -6.77 11.40
CA ASP A 285 -26.38 -6.31 12.25
C ASP A 285 -26.39 -4.78 12.40
N ASP A 286 -25.21 -4.16 12.47
CA ASP A 286 -25.02 -2.71 12.51
C ASP A 286 -25.34 -2.00 11.18
N GLY A 287 -25.72 -2.74 10.15
CA GLY A 287 -26.28 -2.20 8.91
C GLY A 287 -25.51 -2.52 7.64
N ARG A 288 -24.31 -3.10 7.72
CA ARG A 288 -23.43 -3.36 6.57
C ARG A 288 -23.79 -4.65 5.86
N THR A 289 -23.47 -4.76 4.59
CA THR A 289 -23.52 -6.04 3.89
C THR A 289 -22.12 -6.64 3.86
N VAL A 290 -21.98 -7.88 4.30
CA VAL A 290 -20.69 -8.54 4.51
C VAL A 290 -20.63 -9.83 3.70
N VAL A 291 -19.60 -9.98 2.89
CA VAL A 291 -19.36 -11.18 2.09
C VAL A 291 -18.04 -11.80 2.52
N VAL A 292 -18.11 -13.02 3.04
CA VAL A 292 -16.97 -13.78 3.55
C VAL A 292 -16.68 -14.94 2.62
N VAL A 293 -15.53 -14.91 1.96
CA VAL A 293 -14.98 -16.07 1.24
C VAL A 293 -14.19 -16.89 2.25
N THR A 294 -14.52 -18.17 2.44
CA THR A 294 -13.79 -19.03 3.37
C THR A 294 -13.76 -20.48 2.90
N HIS A 295 -12.74 -21.21 3.34
CA HIS A 295 -12.70 -22.68 3.26
C HIS A 295 -13.02 -23.34 4.61
N SER A 296 -13.16 -22.56 5.69
CA SER A 296 -13.57 -23.06 7.01
C SER A 296 -15.08 -23.27 7.03
N VAL A 297 -15.49 -24.43 7.55
CA VAL A 297 -16.90 -24.82 7.69
C VAL A 297 -17.41 -24.70 9.13
N LEU A 298 -16.56 -24.24 10.06
CA LEU A 298 -16.79 -24.30 11.51
C LEU A 298 -17.87 -23.33 12.02
N SER A 299 -18.07 -22.20 11.35
CA SER A 299 -18.97 -21.12 11.80
C SER A 299 -19.84 -20.57 10.66
N LEU A 300 -20.22 -21.45 9.71
CA LEU A 300 -21.11 -21.10 8.61
C LEU A 300 -22.55 -20.84 9.06
N ASP A 301 -22.95 -21.39 10.20
CA ASP A 301 -24.25 -21.21 10.85
C ASP A 301 -24.54 -19.75 11.22
N VAL A 302 -23.50 -18.93 11.37
CA VAL A 302 -23.60 -17.49 11.66
C VAL A 302 -24.04 -16.67 10.43
N CYS A 303 -23.90 -17.22 9.22
CA CYS A 303 -24.25 -16.53 7.97
C CYS A 303 -25.75 -16.54 7.70
N ASP A 304 -26.31 -15.47 7.13
CA ASP A 304 -27.71 -15.45 6.68
C ASP A 304 -27.91 -16.27 5.41
N ARG A 305 -26.87 -16.27 4.57
CA ARG A 305 -26.84 -16.94 3.28
C ARG A 305 -25.50 -17.62 3.09
N LEU A 306 -25.53 -18.72 2.35
CA LEU A 306 -24.38 -19.49 1.95
C LEU A 306 -24.43 -19.69 0.44
N LEU A 307 -23.36 -19.29 -0.25
CA LEU A 307 -23.08 -19.60 -1.64
C LEU A 307 -22.03 -20.71 -1.69
N VAL A 308 -22.39 -21.86 -2.23
CA VAL A 308 -21.46 -22.97 -2.47
C VAL A 308 -21.09 -22.98 -3.94
N LEU A 309 -19.80 -22.86 -4.25
CA LEU A 309 -19.26 -22.98 -5.60
C LEU A 309 -18.73 -24.38 -5.85
N ALA A 310 -19.13 -24.98 -6.97
CA ALA A 310 -18.57 -26.22 -7.49
C ALA A 310 -17.33 -25.95 -8.38
N PRO A 311 -16.47 -26.96 -8.62
CA PRO A 311 -15.44 -26.90 -9.64
C PRO A 311 -15.98 -26.38 -10.99
N GLY A 312 -15.18 -25.56 -11.68
CA GLY A 312 -15.61 -24.87 -12.91
C GLY A 312 -16.32 -23.54 -12.68
N GLY A 313 -16.46 -23.09 -11.42
CA GLY A 313 -16.98 -21.76 -11.11
C GLY A 313 -18.48 -21.63 -11.27
N ARG A 314 -19.22 -22.69 -10.94
CA ARG A 314 -20.68 -22.74 -11.01
C ARG A 314 -21.30 -22.77 -9.62
N VAL A 315 -22.53 -22.28 -9.50
CA VAL A 315 -23.28 -22.32 -8.24
C VAL A 315 -23.79 -23.73 -7.98
N ALA A 316 -23.33 -24.36 -6.90
CA ALA A 316 -23.82 -25.64 -6.41
C ALA A 316 -24.98 -25.48 -5.41
N TYR A 317 -25.01 -24.36 -4.67
CA TYR A 317 -26.10 -24.03 -3.77
C TYR A 317 -26.08 -22.53 -3.43
N TYR A 318 -27.26 -21.94 -3.27
CA TYR A 318 -27.44 -20.64 -2.64
C TYR A 318 -28.71 -20.63 -1.79
N GLY A 319 -28.59 -20.24 -0.53
CA GLY A 319 -29.68 -20.26 0.45
C GLY A 319 -29.17 -20.20 1.89
N PRO A 320 -30.03 -20.39 2.91
CA PRO A 320 -29.63 -20.48 4.31
C PRO A 320 -28.63 -21.64 4.54
N PRO A 321 -27.63 -21.49 5.44
CA PRO A 321 -26.69 -22.56 5.76
C PRO A 321 -27.35 -23.83 6.30
N SER A 322 -28.44 -23.68 7.08
CA SER A 322 -29.17 -24.79 7.70
C SER A 322 -29.85 -25.74 6.70
N GLU A 323 -30.18 -25.25 5.50
CA GLU A 323 -30.84 -26.02 4.44
C GLU A 323 -29.82 -26.67 3.48
N ALA A 324 -28.53 -26.32 3.57
CA ALA A 324 -27.52 -26.71 2.59
C ALA A 324 -27.15 -28.20 2.65
N LEU A 325 -26.88 -28.72 3.85
CA LEU A 325 -26.51 -30.13 4.05
C LEU A 325 -27.67 -31.07 3.68
N GLU A 326 -28.91 -30.71 4.03
CA GLU A 326 -30.12 -31.42 3.58
C GLU A 326 -30.22 -31.46 2.05
N PHE A 327 -29.95 -30.33 1.37
CA PHE A 327 -29.98 -30.28 -0.08
C PHE A 327 -28.94 -31.21 -0.73
N PHE A 328 -27.72 -31.26 -0.18
CA PHE A 328 -26.67 -32.13 -0.72
C PHE A 328 -26.85 -33.60 -0.32
N GLY A 329 -27.62 -33.87 0.74
CA GLY A 329 -27.86 -35.22 1.27
C GLY A 329 -26.72 -35.74 2.15
N PHE A 330 -26.06 -34.86 2.89
CA PHE A 330 -24.98 -35.20 3.82
C PHE A 330 -25.29 -34.70 5.23
N ASP A 331 -24.73 -35.34 6.25
CA ASP A 331 -24.89 -34.91 7.64
C ASP A 331 -23.80 -33.93 8.09
N GLN A 332 -22.65 -33.95 7.40
CA GLN A 332 -21.50 -33.12 7.73
C GLN A 332 -20.87 -32.48 6.48
N TRP A 333 -20.31 -31.28 6.66
CA TRP A 333 -19.62 -30.57 5.58
C TRP A 333 -18.45 -31.33 4.97
N PRO A 334 -17.56 -32.00 5.72
CA PRO A 334 -16.44 -32.73 5.13
C PRO A 334 -16.88 -33.72 4.03
N GLU A 335 -17.96 -34.46 4.25
CA GLU A 335 -18.51 -35.42 3.28
C GLU A 335 -18.99 -34.71 2.00
N ALA A 336 -19.67 -33.56 2.13
CA ALA A 336 -20.11 -32.76 1.01
C ALA A 336 -18.93 -32.23 0.17
N PHE A 337 -17.87 -31.75 0.83
CA PHE A 337 -16.67 -31.26 0.16
C PHE A 337 -15.87 -32.37 -0.53
N GLU A 338 -15.74 -33.54 0.10
CA GLU A 338 -15.13 -34.72 -0.52
C GLU A 338 -15.90 -35.12 -1.79
N SER A 339 -17.23 -35.10 -1.76
CA SER A 339 -18.04 -35.38 -2.95
C SER A 339 -17.86 -34.33 -4.05
N PHE A 340 -17.70 -33.04 -3.73
CA PHE A 340 -17.38 -32.01 -4.74
C PHE A 340 -16.03 -32.23 -5.43
N GLU A 341 -15.05 -32.83 -4.75
CA GLU A 341 -13.72 -33.08 -5.31
C GLU A 341 -13.64 -34.41 -6.09
N ASN A 342 -14.32 -35.44 -5.58
CA ASN A 342 -14.29 -36.81 -6.11
C ASN A 342 -15.31 -37.02 -7.25
N ASP A 343 -16.51 -36.44 -7.16
CA ASP A 343 -17.59 -36.65 -8.13
C ASP A 343 -17.62 -35.54 -9.19
N ARG A 344 -16.53 -35.38 -9.94
CA ARG A 344 -16.39 -34.29 -10.93
C ARG A 344 -17.40 -34.34 -12.08
N ASP A 345 -17.95 -35.50 -12.36
CA ASP A 345 -18.95 -35.71 -13.42
C ASP A 345 -20.38 -35.34 -12.96
N ARG A 346 -20.60 -35.14 -11.66
CA ARG A 346 -21.92 -34.79 -11.12
C ARG A 346 -22.23 -33.32 -11.37
N ASP A 347 -23.33 -33.05 -12.07
CA ASP A 347 -23.79 -31.68 -12.35
C ASP A 347 -24.52 -31.06 -11.15
N TRP A 348 -23.76 -30.68 -10.13
CA TRP A 348 -24.28 -29.97 -8.95
C TRP A 348 -25.04 -28.69 -9.31
N ALA A 349 -24.58 -27.98 -10.34
CA ALA A 349 -25.19 -26.74 -10.78
C ALA A 349 -26.55 -26.97 -11.48
N GLY A 350 -26.67 -28.02 -12.29
CA GLY A 350 -27.94 -28.45 -12.86
C GLY A 350 -28.95 -28.90 -11.81
N LEU A 351 -28.50 -29.66 -10.81
CA LEU A 351 -29.33 -30.05 -9.66
C LEU A 351 -29.85 -28.83 -8.90
N TYR A 352 -29.00 -27.85 -8.62
CA TYR A 352 -29.43 -26.63 -7.95
C TYR A 352 -30.40 -25.81 -8.80
N ARG A 353 -30.09 -25.56 -10.08
CA ARG A 353 -30.95 -24.77 -10.99
C ARG A 353 -32.37 -25.32 -11.11
N SER A 354 -32.54 -26.64 -11.08
CA SER A 354 -33.85 -27.31 -11.13
C SER A 354 -34.56 -27.40 -9.76
N SER A 355 -33.87 -27.08 -8.67
CA SER A 355 -34.38 -27.23 -7.31
C SER A 355 -35.42 -26.17 -6.90
N ARG A 356 -36.13 -26.45 -5.79
CA ARG A 356 -37.00 -25.47 -5.13
C ARG A 356 -36.22 -24.28 -4.54
N PHE A 357 -34.95 -24.51 -4.16
CA PHE A 357 -34.10 -23.51 -3.52
C PHE A 357 -33.70 -22.42 -4.51
N HIS A 358 -33.31 -22.78 -5.73
CA HIS A 358 -33.00 -21.80 -6.78
C HIS A 358 -34.20 -20.93 -7.14
N ARG A 359 -35.41 -21.53 -7.26
CA ARG A 359 -36.64 -20.75 -7.49
C ARG A 359 -36.89 -19.74 -6.36
N ARG A 360 -36.88 -20.22 -5.11
CA ARG A 360 -37.16 -19.41 -3.92
C ARG A 360 -36.16 -18.29 -3.67
N TYR A 361 -34.87 -18.56 -3.84
CA TYR A 361 -33.80 -17.66 -3.40
C TYR A 361 -33.12 -16.88 -4.52
N VAL A 362 -33.24 -17.32 -5.77
CA VAL A 362 -32.68 -16.61 -6.93
C VAL A 362 -33.82 -16.11 -7.82
N ALA A 363 -34.60 -17.00 -8.45
CA ALA A 363 -35.57 -16.59 -9.46
C ALA A 363 -36.64 -15.61 -8.94
N ASP A 364 -37.24 -15.89 -7.79
CA ASP A 364 -38.28 -15.04 -7.19
C ASP A 364 -37.71 -13.69 -6.69
N ALA A 365 -36.43 -13.66 -6.32
CA ALA A 365 -35.75 -12.45 -5.87
C ALA A 365 -35.31 -11.56 -7.04
N THR A 366 -34.91 -12.16 -8.17
CA THR A 366 -34.48 -11.46 -9.39
C THR A 366 -35.67 -11.01 -10.27
N ALA A 367 -36.90 -11.48 -10.00
CA ALA A 367 -38.11 -11.11 -10.74
C ALA A 367 -38.61 -9.66 -10.56
N ARG A 368 -37.88 -8.81 -9.82
CA ARG A 368 -38.21 -7.37 -9.72
C ARG A 368 -37.91 -6.69 -11.07
N PRO A 369 -38.80 -5.81 -11.57
CA PRO A 369 -38.67 -5.23 -12.89
C PRO A 369 -37.40 -4.39 -13.02
N ASN A 370 -36.56 -4.78 -13.98
CA ASN A 370 -35.45 -4.00 -14.49
C ASN A 370 -36.02 -2.70 -15.07
N VAL A 371 -35.56 -1.55 -14.58
CA VAL A 371 -35.72 -0.29 -15.32
C VAL A 371 -34.47 -0.13 -16.17
N PRO A 372 -34.50 -0.48 -17.47
CA PRO A 372 -33.40 -0.14 -18.35
C PRO A 372 -33.24 1.37 -18.35
N VAL A 373 -32.08 1.87 -17.91
CA VAL A 373 -31.74 3.29 -18.02
C VAL A 373 -31.64 3.62 -19.53
N PRO A 374 -32.50 4.49 -20.09
CA PRO A 374 -32.42 4.88 -21.48
C PRO A 374 -31.12 5.65 -21.71
N GLY A 375 -30.30 5.23 -22.69
CA GLY A 375 -29.01 5.86 -22.99
C GLY A 375 -27.81 4.90 -23.07
N ALA A 376 -28.04 3.58 -23.03
CA ALA A 376 -27.04 2.53 -23.19
C ALA A 376 -26.43 2.47 -24.60
N ALA A 377 -25.71 3.52 -24.99
CA ALA A 377 -24.57 3.38 -25.88
C ALA A 377 -23.34 3.23 -24.97
N ALA A 378 -22.73 2.05 -24.99
CA ALA A 378 -21.41 1.82 -24.44
C ALA A 378 -20.41 2.68 -25.22
N ALA A 379 -20.26 3.94 -24.83
CA ALA A 379 -19.06 4.68 -25.15
C ALA A 379 -17.96 4.04 -24.31
N GLU A 380 -17.00 3.37 -24.98
CA GLU A 380 -15.70 3.05 -24.42
C GLU A 380 -15.05 4.38 -23.96
N ARG A 381 -15.37 4.79 -22.73
CA ARG A 381 -14.76 5.96 -22.12
C ARG A 381 -13.53 5.48 -21.40
N GLU A 382 -12.38 6.03 -21.80
CA GLU A 382 -11.12 5.78 -21.13
C GLU A 382 -11.30 6.03 -19.62
N PRO A 383 -10.78 5.14 -18.76
CA PRO A 383 -10.86 5.34 -17.32
C PRO A 383 -10.15 6.65 -16.99
N ALA A 384 -10.92 7.63 -16.52
CA ALA A 384 -10.38 8.90 -16.08
C ALA A 384 -9.32 8.66 -14.99
N PRO A 385 -8.25 9.48 -14.95
CA PRO A 385 -7.23 9.36 -13.93
C PRO A 385 -7.88 9.45 -12.54
N PRO A 386 -7.38 8.67 -11.55
CA PRO A 386 -7.94 8.68 -10.20
C PRO A 386 -7.94 10.11 -9.62
N PRO A 387 -8.92 10.45 -8.75
CA PRO A 387 -8.99 11.76 -8.11
C PRO A 387 -7.64 12.13 -7.48
N LYS A 388 -7.32 13.43 -7.51
CA LYS A 388 -6.03 13.93 -7.02
C LYS A 388 -5.88 13.58 -5.55
N ALA A 389 -4.96 12.67 -5.27
CA ALA A 389 -4.58 12.29 -3.92
C ALA A 389 -4.10 13.52 -3.12
N GLN A 390 -4.04 13.37 -1.79
CA GLN A 390 -3.41 14.33 -0.88
C GLN A 390 -2.12 14.91 -1.49
N SER A 391 -1.83 16.17 -1.17
CA SER A 391 -0.61 16.85 -1.55
C SER A 391 0.61 15.98 -1.22
N TRP A 392 1.56 15.97 -2.15
CA TRP A 392 2.77 15.16 -2.02
C TRP A 392 3.50 15.39 -0.68
N GLY A 393 3.49 16.63 -0.18
CA GLY A 393 4.14 17.00 1.07
C GLY A 393 3.46 16.44 2.33
N SER A 394 2.13 16.40 2.37
CA SER A 394 1.40 15.83 3.52
C SER A 394 1.65 14.32 3.61
N GLN A 395 1.58 13.61 2.47
CA GLN A 395 1.86 12.19 2.39
C GLN A 395 3.29 11.89 2.83
N LEU A 396 4.27 12.66 2.33
CA LEU A 396 5.67 12.51 2.72
C LEU A 396 5.82 12.66 4.24
N ARG A 397 5.21 13.68 4.85
CA ARG A 397 5.29 13.91 6.30
C ARG A 397 4.70 12.74 7.10
N THR A 398 3.54 12.23 6.71
CA THR A 398 2.89 11.09 7.37
C THR A 398 3.73 9.83 7.21
N LEU A 399 4.26 9.55 6.02
CA LEU A 399 5.12 8.39 5.76
C LEU A 399 6.44 8.45 6.53
N VAL A 400 7.09 9.62 6.59
CA VAL A 400 8.30 9.82 7.41
C VAL A 400 8.00 9.53 8.88
N ARG A 401 6.95 10.13 9.45
CA ARG A 401 6.56 9.89 10.86
C ARG A 401 6.24 8.42 11.12
N ARG A 402 5.46 7.78 10.23
CA ARG A 402 5.11 6.36 10.32
C ARG A 402 6.35 5.47 10.29
N TYR A 403 7.23 5.71 9.34
CA TYR A 403 8.40 4.89 9.13
C TYR A 403 9.42 5.06 10.27
N THR A 404 9.67 6.29 10.72
CA THR A 404 10.48 6.54 11.94
C THR A 404 9.87 5.86 13.16
N ALA A 405 8.56 5.93 13.35
CA ALA A 405 7.89 5.26 14.46
C ALA A 405 8.05 3.74 14.40
N ALA A 406 7.90 3.14 13.21
CA ALA A 406 8.07 1.70 13.00
C ALA A 406 9.52 1.25 13.26
N LEU A 407 10.51 2.00 12.77
CA LEU A 407 11.92 1.72 13.00
C LEU A 407 12.27 1.85 14.49
N SER A 408 11.75 2.88 15.16
CA SER A 408 12.01 3.11 16.59
C SER A 408 11.41 2.06 17.52
N ALA A 409 10.42 1.31 17.05
CA ALA A 409 9.80 0.23 17.80
C ALA A 409 10.62 -1.07 17.79
N ASP A 410 11.49 -1.25 16.79
CA ASP A 410 12.39 -2.41 16.68
C ASP A 410 13.69 -2.16 17.48
N ARG A 411 13.64 -2.42 18.78
CA ARG A 411 14.77 -2.17 19.70
C ARG A 411 16.03 -2.96 19.33
N THR A 412 15.87 -4.19 18.85
CA THR A 412 16.99 -5.05 18.47
C THR A 412 17.69 -4.50 17.24
N PHE A 413 16.91 -4.13 16.22
CA PHE A 413 17.46 -3.49 15.03
C PHE A 413 18.14 -2.17 15.37
N LEU A 414 17.52 -1.31 16.19
CA LEU A 414 18.13 -0.06 16.64
C LEU A 414 19.44 -0.26 17.41
N ALA A 415 19.51 -1.25 18.30
CA ALA A 415 20.73 -1.52 19.06
C ALA A 415 21.90 -1.91 18.14
N ILE A 416 21.65 -2.78 17.15
CA ILE A 416 22.65 -3.18 16.15
C ILE A 416 23.06 -1.99 15.29
N MET A 417 22.07 -1.21 14.82
CA MET A 417 22.29 -0.01 14.01
C MET A 417 23.13 1.04 14.74
N ILE A 418 22.92 1.23 16.05
CA ILE A 418 23.74 2.13 16.87
C ILE A 418 25.14 1.54 17.08
N ALA A 419 25.27 0.26 17.40
CA ALA A 419 26.56 -0.35 17.74
C ALA A 419 27.55 -0.41 16.57
N LEU A 420 27.06 -0.71 15.35
CA LEU A 420 27.90 -0.92 14.18
C LEU A 420 28.90 0.22 13.87
N PRO A 421 28.51 1.52 13.79
CA PRO A 421 29.45 2.60 13.54
C PRO A 421 30.49 2.77 14.65
N PHE A 422 30.14 2.51 15.92
CA PHE A 422 31.12 2.56 17.02
C PHE A 422 32.15 1.43 16.91
N VAL A 423 31.71 0.21 16.59
CA VAL A 423 32.62 -0.94 16.42
C VAL A 423 33.59 -0.67 15.26
N MET A 424 33.06 -0.23 14.11
CA MET A 424 33.89 0.09 12.94
C MET A 424 34.83 1.27 13.20
N GLY A 425 34.36 2.32 13.87
CA GLY A 425 35.19 3.46 14.25
C GLY A 425 36.29 3.09 15.26
N ALA A 426 35.96 2.27 16.27
CA ALA A 426 36.93 1.79 17.25
C ALA A 426 37.98 0.89 16.61
N MET A 427 37.60 0.04 15.64
CA MET A 427 38.53 -0.77 14.86
C MET A 427 39.47 0.10 14.01
N ALA A 428 38.95 1.13 13.34
CA ALA A 428 39.78 2.10 12.62
C ALA A 428 40.76 2.81 13.56
N ARG A 429 40.29 3.22 14.74
CA ARG A 429 41.14 3.84 15.76
C ARG A 429 42.24 2.89 16.24
N ALA A 430 41.91 1.62 16.50
CA ALA A 430 42.89 0.62 16.93
C ALA A 430 44.00 0.42 15.88
N LEU A 431 43.65 0.43 14.60
CA LEU A 431 44.60 0.31 13.48
C LEU A 431 45.40 1.59 13.20
N SER A 432 45.02 2.73 13.78
CA SER A 432 45.77 3.97 13.62
C SER A 432 47.09 3.98 14.40
N GLU A 433 47.28 3.09 15.38
CA GLU A 433 48.51 2.98 16.18
C GLU A 433 49.03 4.32 16.76
N GLY A 434 48.12 5.27 17.00
CA GLY A 434 48.46 6.60 17.53
C GLY A 434 48.71 7.70 16.49
N GLY A 435 48.61 7.42 15.18
CA GLY A 435 48.75 8.44 14.14
C GLY A 435 48.77 7.91 12.69
N PHE A 436 48.58 8.81 11.72
CA PHE A 436 48.62 8.45 10.30
C PHE A 436 50.06 8.27 9.83
N ASN A 437 50.45 7.03 9.54
CA ASN A 437 51.76 6.61 9.04
C ASN A 437 51.59 5.85 7.70
N GLN A 438 52.69 5.46 7.06
CA GLN A 438 52.69 4.82 5.73
C GLN A 438 51.76 3.58 5.66
N GLU A 439 51.78 2.70 6.66
CA GLU A 439 50.92 1.50 6.70
C GLU A 439 49.54 1.77 7.32
N SER A 440 49.46 2.56 8.40
CA SER A 440 48.20 2.80 9.12
C SER A 440 47.21 3.65 8.31
N THR A 441 47.68 4.59 7.48
CA THR A 441 46.80 5.48 6.70
C THR A 441 45.91 4.70 5.74
N LEU A 442 46.47 3.79 4.94
CA LEU A 442 45.70 2.98 3.99
C LEU A 442 44.68 2.09 4.71
N ASN A 443 45.10 1.47 5.81
CA ASN A 443 44.25 0.59 6.61
C ASN A 443 43.09 1.34 7.27
N VAL A 444 43.34 2.52 7.84
CA VAL A 444 42.31 3.37 8.46
C VAL A 444 41.30 3.82 7.40
N LEU A 445 41.76 4.38 6.27
CA LEU A 445 40.86 4.83 5.20
C LEU A 445 40.04 3.67 4.60
N LEU A 446 40.64 2.50 4.45
CA LEU A 446 39.94 1.29 4.01
C LEU A 446 38.84 0.88 5.01
N ILE A 447 39.12 0.89 6.31
CA ILE A 447 38.11 0.58 7.34
C ILE A 447 36.97 1.62 7.33
N LEU A 448 37.28 2.90 7.14
CA LEU A 448 36.27 3.94 6.99
C LEU A 448 35.38 3.68 5.76
N CYS A 449 35.96 3.27 4.63
CA CYS A 449 35.21 2.86 3.45
C CYS A 449 34.31 1.64 3.72
N VAL A 450 34.87 0.57 4.28
CA VAL A 450 34.14 -0.67 4.61
C VAL A 450 32.98 -0.34 5.56
N GLY A 451 33.25 0.41 6.62
CA GLY A 451 32.26 0.77 7.62
C GLY A 451 31.17 1.68 7.07
N GLY A 452 31.52 2.64 6.21
CA GLY A 452 30.54 3.49 5.52
C GLY A 452 29.62 2.70 4.58
N VAL A 453 30.19 1.79 3.78
CA VAL A 453 29.43 0.92 2.89
C VAL A 453 28.49 0.00 3.68
N LEU A 454 29.01 -0.67 4.72
CA LEU A 454 28.22 -1.60 5.53
C LEU A 454 27.08 -0.88 6.27
N THR A 455 27.36 0.23 6.95
CA THR A 455 26.34 1.01 7.67
C THR A 455 25.27 1.54 6.72
N GLY A 456 25.66 2.06 5.55
CA GLY A 456 24.72 2.55 4.54
C GLY A 456 23.86 1.44 3.93
N ALA A 457 24.49 0.43 3.32
CA ALA A 457 23.79 -0.61 2.58
C ALA A 457 22.95 -1.53 3.47
N ALA A 458 23.42 -1.88 4.68
CA ALA A 458 22.71 -2.77 5.59
C ALA A 458 21.36 -2.20 6.04
N ASN A 459 21.28 -0.89 6.27
CA ASN A 459 20.04 -0.22 6.65
C ASN A 459 18.95 -0.26 5.56
N ALA A 460 19.34 -0.42 4.30
CA ALA A 460 18.45 -0.22 3.16
C ALA A 460 18.10 -1.50 2.39
N VAL A 461 18.97 -2.52 2.42
CA VAL A 461 18.89 -3.70 1.53
C VAL A 461 17.57 -4.50 1.66
N ARG A 462 16.91 -4.44 2.82
CA ARG A 462 15.64 -5.15 3.10
C ARG A 462 14.39 -4.29 3.01
N GLU A 463 14.52 -2.97 2.93
CA GLU A 463 13.42 -2.07 3.27
C GLU A 463 12.27 -2.05 2.26
N LEU A 464 12.56 -2.12 0.95
CA LEU A 464 11.52 -2.10 -0.08
C LEU A 464 10.89 -3.48 -0.31
N VAL A 465 11.67 -4.55 -0.16
CA VAL A 465 11.15 -5.92 -0.31
C VAL A 465 10.22 -6.29 0.86
N LYS A 466 10.57 -5.88 2.08
CA LYS A 466 9.79 -6.12 3.31
C LYS A 466 8.40 -5.49 3.26
N GLU A 467 8.29 -4.27 2.72
CA GLU A 467 7.02 -3.52 2.69
C GLU A 467 6.25 -3.62 1.38
N ARG A 468 6.68 -4.47 0.44
CA ARG A 468 6.13 -4.50 -0.92
C ARG A 468 4.61 -4.71 -0.95
N THR A 469 4.09 -5.59 -0.09
CA THR A 469 2.65 -5.89 -0.01
C THR A 469 1.86 -4.69 0.51
N ILE A 470 2.38 -4.02 1.56
CA ILE A 470 1.82 -2.80 2.14
C ILE A 470 1.79 -1.69 1.07
N TYR A 471 2.92 -1.45 0.41
CA TYR A 471 3.03 -0.43 -0.64
C TYR A 471 2.02 -0.66 -1.77
N ARG A 472 1.85 -1.90 -2.26
CA ARG A 472 0.88 -2.22 -3.31
C ARG A 472 -0.56 -1.92 -2.90
N ARG A 473 -0.93 -2.28 -1.66
CA ARG A 473 -2.26 -2.00 -1.10
C ARG A 473 -2.52 -0.50 -0.99
N GLU A 474 -1.60 0.25 -0.39
CA GLU A 474 -1.77 1.70 -0.21
C GLU A 474 -1.74 2.47 -1.54
N ARG A 475 -1.00 1.97 -2.54
CA ARG A 475 -1.01 2.52 -3.90
C ARG A 475 -2.37 2.41 -4.58
N ALA A 476 -3.12 1.32 -4.35
CA ALA A 476 -4.47 1.16 -4.90
C ALA A 476 -5.47 2.22 -4.38
N VAL A 477 -5.17 2.82 -3.22
CA VAL A 477 -5.98 3.86 -2.56
C VAL A 477 -5.40 5.27 -2.76
N GLY A 478 -4.34 5.43 -3.59
CA GLY A 478 -3.86 6.76 -4.01
C GLY A 478 -2.57 7.27 -3.36
N LEU A 479 -1.82 6.45 -2.61
CA LEU A 479 -0.51 6.83 -2.07
C LEU A 479 0.47 7.27 -3.17
N SER A 480 1.27 8.33 -3.06
CA SER A 480 2.25 8.70 -4.10
C SER A 480 3.53 7.85 -4.07
N ARG A 481 4.01 7.45 -5.27
CA ARG A 481 5.26 6.67 -5.44
C ARG A 481 6.50 7.45 -5.00
N SER A 482 6.57 8.71 -5.41
CA SER A 482 7.70 9.59 -5.10
C SER A 482 7.69 9.97 -3.62
N ALA A 483 6.51 10.18 -3.02
CA ALA A 483 6.42 10.43 -1.57
C ALA A 483 6.88 9.21 -0.77
N TYR A 484 6.49 8.00 -1.19
CA TYR A 484 6.97 6.75 -0.58
C TYR A 484 8.49 6.64 -0.65
N LEU A 485 9.09 6.71 -1.85
CA LEU A 485 10.54 6.60 -1.99
C LEU A 485 11.28 7.73 -1.23
N ALA A 486 10.80 8.97 -1.33
CA ALA A 486 11.39 10.10 -0.61
C ALA A 486 11.35 9.90 0.90
N SER A 487 10.27 9.34 1.45
CA SER A 487 10.20 9.03 2.90
C SER A 487 11.29 8.06 3.35
N LYS A 488 11.60 7.05 2.53
CA LYS A 488 12.68 6.10 2.79
C LYS A 488 14.05 6.78 2.72
N VAL A 489 14.29 7.55 1.66
CA VAL A 489 15.55 8.28 1.46
C VAL A 489 15.80 9.31 2.56
N VAL A 490 14.78 10.05 3.00
CA VAL A 490 14.90 11.04 4.08
C VAL A 490 15.22 10.37 5.40
N VAL A 491 14.46 9.35 5.81
CA VAL A 491 14.65 8.70 7.12
C VAL A 491 15.95 7.91 7.16
N LEU A 492 16.16 6.99 6.21
CA LEU A 492 17.38 6.19 6.16
C LEU A 492 18.60 7.07 5.91
N GLY A 493 18.49 8.06 5.03
CA GLY A 493 19.59 8.98 4.73
C GLY A 493 20.04 9.76 5.94
N THR A 494 19.09 10.28 6.74
CA THR A 494 19.41 10.97 7.99
C THR A 494 20.14 10.05 8.97
N ILE A 495 19.64 8.83 9.15
CA ILE A 495 20.26 7.83 10.03
C ILE A 495 21.67 7.48 9.56
N THR A 496 21.82 7.18 8.28
CA THR A 496 23.09 6.78 7.66
C THR A 496 24.14 7.90 7.72
N VAL A 497 23.74 9.16 7.52
CA VAL A 497 24.65 10.31 7.68
C VAL A 497 25.08 10.46 9.13
N VAL A 498 24.17 10.34 10.10
CA VAL A 498 24.52 10.39 11.53
C VAL A 498 25.47 9.25 11.90
N GLN A 499 25.22 8.03 11.42
CA GLN A 499 26.11 6.88 11.65
C GLN A 499 27.50 7.12 11.04
N ALA A 500 27.57 7.70 9.84
CA ALA A 500 28.84 8.03 9.19
C ALA A 500 29.64 9.06 10.01
N VAL A 501 28.97 10.10 10.51
CA VAL A 501 29.58 11.10 11.41
C VAL A 501 30.09 10.45 12.69
N VAL A 502 29.29 9.58 13.34
CA VAL A 502 29.73 8.85 14.55
C VAL A 502 30.93 7.97 14.24
N LEU A 503 30.89 7.23 13.15
CA LEU A 503 31.97 6.36 12.70
C LEU A 503 33.28 7.14 12.52
N THR A 504 33.26 8.26 11.80
CA THR A 504 34.47 9.06 11.56
C THR A 504 34.97 9.75 12.82
N LEU A 505 34.08 10.27 13.67
CA LEU A 505 34.47 10.88 14.93
C LEU A 505 35.14 9.86 15.86
N VAL A 506 34.55 8.68 16.04
CA VAL A 506 35.15 7.62 16.88
C VAL A 506 36.50 7.17 16.33
N ALA A 507 36.63 7.08 15.00
CA ALA A 507 37.86 6.69 14.35
C ALA A 507 38.99 7.72 14.52
N LEU A 508 38.70 9.01 14.32
CA LEU A 508 39.74 10.02 14.06
C LEU A 508 39.88 11.09 15.14
N ILE A 509 38.95 11.21 16.09
CA ILE A 509 39.04 12.27 17.11
C ILE A 509 40.30 12.10 17.97
N GLY A 510 41.14 13.13 18.01
CA GLY A 510 42.41 13.11 18.74
C GLY A 510 43.50 12.23 18.10
N VAL A 511 43.30 11.73 16.87
CA VAL A 511 44.35 11.06 16.10
C VAL A 511 45.07 12.10 15.24
N PRO A 512 46.41 12.22 15.30
CA PRO A 512 47.15 13.11 14.42
C PRO A 512 47.10 12.57 12.98
N LEU A 513 46.45 13.34 12.11
CA LEU A 513 46.24 12.99 10.70
C LEU A 513 47.49 13.22 9.83
N ASN A 514 48.51 13.89 10.37
CA ASN A 514 49.81 14.14 9.73
C ASN A 514 49.73 14.76 8.32
N VAL A 515 48.67 15.52 8.05
CA VAL A 515 48.46 16.19 6.75
C VAL A 515 49.50 17.32 6.59
N PRO A 516 50.21 17.40 5.44
CA PRO A 516 51.15 18.48 5.18
C PRO A 516 50.53 19.87 5.36
N GLY A 517 51.10 20.68 6.25
CA GLY A 517 50.57 22.02 6.58
C GLY A 517 49.34 22.05 7.49
N GLY A 518 48.86 20.89 7.96
CA GLY A 518 47.76 20.78 8.94
C GLY A 518 46.39 21.23 8.42
N LYS A 519 46.26 21.46 7.12
CA LYS A 519 45.03 21.89 6.45
C LYS A 519 44.61 20.83 5.46
N GLY A 520 43.30 20.58 5.36
CA GLY A 520 42.75 19.79 4.27
C GLY A 520 42.78 20.61 2.98
N VAL A 521 42.11 20.09 1.97
CA VAL A 521 42.14 20.68 0.62
C VAL A 521 41.39 22.01 0.58
N LEU A 522 40.21 22.07 1.18
CA LEU A 522 39.29 23.21 1.27
C LEU A 522 38.89 23.53 2.72
N MET A 523 38.74 22.50 3.54
CA MET A 523 38.19 22.52 4.90
C MET A 523 39.13 21.78 5.86
N PRO A 524 38.88 21.81 7.19
CA PRO A 524 39.64 20.99 8.13
C PRO A 524 39.56 19.50 7.74
N PRO A 525 40.67 18.73 7.78
CA PRO A 525 40.71 17.36 7.25
C PRO A 525 39.64 16.43 7.83
N LEU A 526 39.33 16.57 9.12
CA LEU A 526 38.29 15.78 9.79
C LEU A 526 36.89 16.02 9.17
N VAL A 527 36.60 17.27 8.78
CA VAL A 527 35.32 17.63 8.14
C VAL A 527 35.26 17.03 6.73
N GLU A 528 36.35 17.13 5.96
CA GLU A 528 36.41 16.58 4.59
C GLU A 528 36.26 15.05 4.58
N ILE A 529 36.98 14.35 5.45
CA ILE A 529 36.83 12.89 5.59
C ILE A 529 35.42 12.53 6.04
N THR A 530 34.84 13.30 6.97
CA THR A 530 33.46 13.07 7.43
C THR A 530 32.45 13.27 6.30
N LEU A 531 32.61 14.29 5.46
CA LEU A 531 31.74 14.51 4.30
C LEU A 531 31.90 13.39 3.27
N ALA A 532 33.13 12.95 2.98
CA ALA A 532 33.38 11.84 2.06
C ALA A 532 32.75 10.53 2.55
N VAL A 533 32.92 10.18 3.82
CA VAL A 533 32.31 8.98 4.41
C VAL A 533 30.78 9.11 4.49
N ALA A 534 30.24 10.28 4.84
CA ALA A 534 28.79 10.49 4.85
C ALA A 534 28.16 10.32 3.47
N LEU A 535 28.79 10.87 2.43
CA LEU A 535 28.32 10.74 1.05
C LEU A 535 28.49 9.31 0.53
N LEU A 536 29.58 8.62 0.89
CA LEU A 536 29.76 7.19 0.63
C LEU A 536 28.63 6.37 1.24
N SER A 537 28.38 6.52 2.54
CA SER A 537 27.36 5.77 3.26
C SER A 537 25.97 6.04 2.68
N PHE A 538 25.66 7.30 2.34
CA PHE A 538 24.41 7.67 1.68
C PHE A 538 24.27 7.01 0.31
N THR A 539 25.34 7.01 -0.50
CA THR A 539 25.32 6.38 -1.82
C THR A 539 25.22 4.85 -1.72
N ALA A 540 25.87 4.23 -0.73
CA ALA A 540 25.76 2.82 -0.43
C ALA A 540 24.35 2.44 0.07
N MET A 541 23.69 3.31 0.84
CA MET A 541 22.28 3.16 1.22
C MET A 541 21.38 3.18 -0.02
N MET A 542 21.58 4.12 -0.95
CA MET A 542 20.84 4.14 -2.22
C MET A 542 21.05 2.85 -3.03
N LEU A 543 22.27 2.32 -3.04
CA LEU A 543 22.60 1.04 -3.67
C LEU A 543 21.89 -0.14 -2.98
N GLY A 544 21.78 -0.11 -1.64
CA GLY A 544 20.97 -1.04 -0.86
C GLY A 544 19.49 -0.97 -1.25
N LEU A 545 18.91 0.22 -1.40
CA LEU A 545 17.54 0.39 -1.90
C LEU A 545 17.36 -0.18 -3.31
N LEU A 546 18.35 -0.02 -4.19
CA LEU A 546 18.34 -0.61 -5.53
C LEU A 546 18.29 -2.14 -5.49
N VAL A 547 19.12 -2.76 -4.67
CA VAL A 547 19.08 -4.22 -4.44
C VAL A 547 17.71 -4.62 -3.90
N SER A 548 17.18 -3.90 -2.91
CA SER A 548 15.87 -4.17 -2.32
C SER A 548 14.72 -4.09 -3.35
N ALA A 549 14.80 -3.14 -4.29
CA ALA A 549 13.82 -2.99 -5.36
C ALA A 549 13.87 -4.11 -6.41
N LEU A 550 15.05 -4.69 -6.66
CA LEU A 550 15.26 -5.77 -7.63
C LEU A 550 14.84 -7.15 -7.10
N VAL A 551 15.08 -7.39 -5.82
CA VAL A 551 14.89 -8.70 -5.19
C VAL A 551 13.41 -9.03 -5.00
N ARG A 552 13.04 -10.31 -5.14
CA ARG A 552 11.65 -10.78 -4.93
C ARG A 552 11.36 -11.30 -3.53
N LYS A 553 12.36 -11.90 -2.87
CA LYS A 553 12.23 -12.54 -1.56
C LYS A 553 13.20 -11.91 -0.57
N GLU A 554 12.76 -11.65 0.66
CA GLU A 554 13.58 -11.02 1.69
C GLU A 554 14.86 -11.82 2.01
N GLU A 555 14.79 -13.16 1.99
CA GLU A 555 15.90 -14.06 2.31
C GLU A 555 17.15 -13.83 1.43
N VAL A 556 16.97 -13.41 0.18
CA VAL A 556 18.06 -13.22 -0.80
C VAL A 556 18.85 -11.92 -0.54
N THR A 557 18.32 -11.01 0.28
CA THR A 557 18.93 -9.70 0.52
C THR A 557 20.27 -9.77 1.27
N MET A 558 20.45 -10.70 2.22
CA MET A 558 21.67 -10.76 3.03
C MET A 558 22.88 -11.27 2.26
N PRO A 559 22.79 -12.36 1.48
CA PRO A 559 23.88 -12.75 0.58
C PRO A 559 24.26 -11.63 -0.40
N LEU A 560 23.26 -10.91 -0.91
CA LEU A 560 23.50 -9.78 -1.83
C LEU A 560 24.17 -8.59 -1.13
N LEU A 561 23.86 -8.32 0.14
CA LEU A 561 24.57 -7.31 0.94
C LEU A 561 26.06 -7.64 1.06
N VAL A 562 26.39 -8.91 1.33
CA VAL A 562 27.79 -9.37 1.43
C VAL A 562 28.50 -9.22 0.09
N LEU A 563 27.87 -9.67 -1.00
CA LEU A 563 28.41 -9.51 -2.35
C LEU A 563 28.64 -8.03 -2.69
N LEU A 564 27.67 -7.17 -2.34
CA LEU A 564 27.76 -5.73 -2.53
C LEU A 564 28.96 -5.15 -1.80
N ALA A 565 29.12 -5.48 -0.51
CA ALA A 565 30.23 -5.02 0.30
C ALA A 565 31.57 -5.48 -0.27
N ILE A 566 31.68 -6.75 -0.69
CA ILE A 566 32.91 -7.29 -1.31
C ILE A 566 33.27 -6.48 -2.57
N VAL A 567 32.32 -6.22 -3.46
CA VAL A 567 32.57 -5.42 -4.67
C VAL A 567 33.05 -4.02 -4.32
N GLN A 568 32.42 -3.36 -3.34
CA GLN A 568 32.88 -2.04 -2.90
C GLN A 568 34.31 -2.07 -2.34
N VAL A 569 34.65 -3.08 -1.54
CA VAL A 569 35.97 -3.18 -0.91
C VAL A 569 37.05 -3.52 -1.92
N VAL A 570 36.79 -4.46 -2.84
CA VAL A 570 37.77 -4.89 -3.84
C VAL A 570 38.12 -3.77 -4.82
N PHE A 571 37.13 -2.96 -5.23
CA PHE A 571 37.30 -1.95 -6.27
C PHE A 571 37.54 -0.52 -5.74
N CYS A 572 37.70 -0.33 -4.42
CA CYS A 572 37.93 1.00 -3.85
C CYS A 572 39.30 1.62 -4.18
N GLY A 573 40.27 0.83 -4.65
CA GLY A 573 41.63 1.28 -4.98
C GLY A 573 42.69 1.02 -3.90
N ALA A 574 42.31 0.59 -2.70
CA ALA A 574 43.27 0.23 -1.64
C ALA A 574 43.89 -1.18 -1.84
N LEU A 575 43.08 -2.14 -2.27
CA LEU A 575 43.49 -3.55 -2.39
C LEU A 575 44.15 -3.85 -3.75
N LEU A 576 43.57 -3.35 -4.83
CA LEU A 576 43.99 -3.57 -6.21
C LEU A 576 44.43 -2.28 -6.88
N THR A 577 45.43 -2.34 -7.75
CA THR A 577 45.80 -1.25 -8.66
C THR A 577 44.78 -1.15 -9.79
N VAL A 578 43.80 -0.27 -9.62
CA VAL A 578 42.68 -0.11 -10.57
C VAL A 578 43.09 0.69 -11.82
N ARG A 579 44.00 1.65 -11.68
CA ARG A 579 44.45 2.53 -12.77
C ARG A 579 45.33 1.76 -13.75
N GLY A 580 45.13 1.96 -15.05
CA GLY A 580 45.96 1.36 -16.10
C GLY A 580 45.64 -0.11 -16.40
N THR A 581 44.58 -0.66 -15.79
CA THR A 581 44.05 -1.98 -16.10
C THR A 581 42.73 -1.84 -16.88
N PRO A 582 42.71 -2.11 -18.19
CA PRO A 582 41.49 -2.01 -18.99
C PRO A 582 40.41 -2.96 -18.42
N VAL A 583 39.13 -2.58 -18.56
CA VAL A 583 37.96 -3.22 -17.93
C VAL A 583 37.83 -2.97 -16.43
N LEU A 584 38.87 -3.23 -15.64
CA LEU A 584 38.80 -3.06 -14.18
C LEU A 584 38.54 -1.59 -13.80
N GLU A 585 39.20 -0.66 -14.50
CA GLU A 585 39.02 0.78 -14.32
C GLU A 585 37.58 1.24 -14.59
N GLN A 586 36.96 0.75 -15.67
CA GLN A 586 35.59 1.10 -16.05
C GLN A 586 34.56 0.54 -15.07
N LEU A 587 34.77 -0.68 -14.58
CA LEU A 587 33.91 -1.27 -13.55
C LEU A 587 33.98 -0.47 -12.25
N ALA A 588 35.16 0.03 -11.90
CA ALA A 588 35.36 0.80 -10.68
C ALA A 588 34.70 2.19 -10.73
N TRP A 589 34.38 2.75 -11.91
CA TRP A 589 33.61 4.00 -12.02
C TRP A 589 32.21 3.90 -11.41
N LEU A 590 31.62 2.70 -11.42
CA LEU A 590 30.31 2.43 -10.84
C LEU A 590 30.36 2.14 -9.33
N VAL A 591 31.54 2.21 -8.71
CA VAL A 591 31.79 1.80 -7.33
C VAL A 591 31.98 3.05 -6.46
N PRO A 592 30.98 3.46 -5.64
CA PRO A 592 31.08 4.64 -4.77
C PRO A 592 32.29 4.67 -3.85
N SER A 593 32.71 3.52 -3.32
CA SER A 593 33.88 3.45 -2.44
C SER A 593 35.19 3.85 -3.11
N ARG A 594 35.32 3.75 -4.44
CA ARG A 594 36.49 4.26 -5.18
C ARG A 594 36.62 5.77 -5.04
N TRP A 595 35.53 6.48 -5.34
CA TRP A 595 35.47 7.92 -5.29
C TRP A 595 35.64 8.44 -3.85
N ALA A 596 35.03 7.75 -2.88
CA ALA A 596 35.18 8.11 -1.46
C ALA A 596 36.62 7.89 -0.95
N PHE A 597 37.25 6.78 -1.32
CA PHE A 597 38.63 6.48 -0.95
C PHE A 597 39.58 7.50 -1.56
N ALA A 598 39.37 7.86 -2.83
CA ALA A 598 40.15 8.90 -3.50
C ALA A 598 39.99 10.28 -2.84
N ALA A 599 38.77 10.70 -2.52
CA ALA A 599 38.51 11.96 -1.81
C ALA A 599 39.15 12.03 -0.41
N MET A 600 39.12 10.92 0.34
CA MET A 600 39.83 10.83 1.61
C MET A 600 41.34 10.84 1.43
N GLY A 601 41.86 10.15 0.41
CA GLY A 601 43.27 10.14 0.03
C GLY A 601 43.78 11.53 -0.34
N ALA A 602 43.02 12.27 -1.14
CA ALA A 602 43.27 13.67 -1.47
C ALA A 602 43.29 14.54 -0.21
N THR A 603 42.34 14.36 0.72
CA THR A 603 42.31 15.10 2.00
C THR A 603 43.61 14.97 2.81
N VAL A 604 44.16 13.76 2.90
CA VAL A 604 45.34 13.48 3.73
C VAL A 604 46.67 13.54 2.97
N ASP A 605 46.62 13.86 1.68
CA ASP A 605 47.76 13.82 0.76
C ASP A 605 48.45 12.44 0.77
N ILE A 606 47.67 11.38 0.52
CA ILE A 606 48.11 10.00 0.67
C ILE A 606 49.31 9.65 -0.23
N GLY A 607 49.49 10.35 -1.35
CA GLY A 607 50.63 10.17 -2.23
C GLY A 607 51.97 10.55 -1.59
N THR A 608 51.97 11.52 -0.65
CA THR A 608 53.18 11.89 0.10
C THR A 608 53.33 11.12 1.39
N VAL A 609 52.22 10.82 2.08
CA VAL A 609 52.21 10.09 3.37
C VAL A 609 52.46 8.59 3.20
N SER A 610 51.98 7.99 2.10
CA SER A 610 52.15 6.56 1.80
C SER A 610 52.39 6.32 0.29
N PRO A 611 53.60 6.62 -0.21
CA PRO A 611 53.90 6.49 -1.64
C PRO A 611 53.91 5.02 -2.08
N SER A 612 53.10 4.71 -3.10
CA SER A 612 52.99 3.39 -3.72
C SER A 612 52.34 3.51 -5.10
N ASP A 613 52.44 2.48 -5.95
CA ASP A 613 51.73 2.44 -7.24
C ASP A 613 50.20 2.56 -7.09
N LYS A 614 49.67 2.20 -5.91
CA LYS A 614 48.24 2.30 -5.58
C LYS A 614 47.81 3.72 -5.22
N THR A 615 48.72 4.53 -4.69
CA THR A 615 48.45 5.90 -4.23
C THR A 615 48.88 6.95 -5.25
N ALA A 616 49.55 6.54 -6.34
CA ALA A 616 49.84 7.36 -7.52
C ALA A 616 48.65 7.48 -8.51
N ASP A 617 47.45 7.74 -7.98
CA ASP A 617 46.22 7.98 -8.76
C ASP A 617 45.91 9.49 -8.74
N PRO A 618 45.67 10.18 -9.88
CA PRO A 618 45.45 11.63 -9.89
C PRO A 618 44.14 12.03 -9.21
N LEU A 619 43.24 11.06 -9.00
CA LEU A 619 42.06 11.25 -8.16
C LEU A 619 42.45 11.53 -6.70
N MET A 620 43.63 11.10 -6.26
CA MET A 620 44.15 11.29 -4.90
C MET A 620 45.07 12.51 -4.76
N ASP A 621 45.24 13.30 -5.83
CA ASP A 621 46.06 14.51 -5.77
C ASP A 621 45.47 15.48 -4.74
N HIS A 622 46.31 16.02 -3.84
CA HIS A 622 45.91 16.98 -2.81
C HIS A 622 45.53 18.35 -3.41
N THR A 623 44.42 18.38 -4.16
CA THR A 623 43.92 19.53 -4.91
C THR A 623 42.41 19.64 -4.81
N ALA A 624 41.89 20.87 -4.81
CA ALA A 624 40.44 21.11 -4.75
C ALA A 624 39.71 20.52 -5.95
N ALA A 625 40.35 20.49 -7.11
CA ALA A 625 39.76 19.93 -8.33
C ALA A 625 39.54 18.42 -8.21
N ALA A 626 40.55 17.66 -7.76
CA ALA A 626 40.43 16.21 -7.57
C ALA A 626 39.36 15.88 -6.52
N TRP A 627 39.41 16.55 -5.36
CA TRP A 627 38.44 16.33 -4.28
C TRP A 627 36.99 16.65 -4.70
N LEU A 628 36.76 17.80 -5.36
CA LEU A 628 35.42 18.17 -5.84
C LEU A 628 34.92 17.23 -6.94
N PHE A 629 35.81 16.73 -7.80
CA PHE A 629 35.47 15.77 -8.83
C PHE A 629 34.98 14.44 -8.22
N ASP A 630 35.72 13.89 -7.26
CA ASP A 630 35.34 12.64 -6.59
C ASP A 630 34.01 12.77 -5.84
N MET A 631 33.84 13.86 -5.10
CA MET A 631 32.59 14.17 -4.40
C MET A 631 31.43 14.34 -5.40
N GLY A 632 31.66 15.03 -6.52
CA GLY A 632 30.69 15.20 -7.60
C GLY A 632 30.27 13.87 -8.23
N MET A 633 31.22 12.96 -8.48
CA MET A 633 30.94 11.64 -9.03
C MET A 633 30.06 10.79 -8.10
N MET A 634 30.28 10.84 -6.79
CA MET A 634 29.38 10.17 -5.84
C MET A 634 27.96 10.75 -5.86
N VAL A 635 27.79 12.07 -5.97
CA VAL A 635 26.47 12.70 -6.12
C VAL A 635 25.79 12.23 -7.41
N VAL A 636 26.53 12.17 -8.53
CA VAL A 636 26.00 11.66 -9.81
C VAL A 636 25.55 10.22 -9.68
N LEU A 637 26.38 9.33 -9.11
CA LEU A 637 26.01 7.93 -8.87
C LEU A 637 24.76 7.82 -8.00
N CYS A 638 24.69 8.59 -6.92
CA CYS A 638 23.53 8.64 -6.04
C CYS A 638 22.24 9.02 -6.78
N LEU A 639 22.28 10.07 -7.62
CA LEU A 639 21.13 10.51 -8.43
C LEU A 639 20.71 9.44 -9.45
N VAL A 640 21.67 8.84 -10.16
CA VAL A 640 21.43 7.77 -11.14
C VAL A 640 20.78 6.56 -10.47
N ILE A 641 21.31 6.11 -9.32
CA ILE A 641 20.74 5.01 -8.54
C ILE A 641 19.32 5.35 -8.09
N GLY A 642 19.08 6.57 -7.58
CA GLY A 642 17.74 7.01 -7.18
C GLY A 642 16.72 6.98 -8.32
N LEU A 643 17.11 7.42 -9.51
CA LEU A 643 16.26 7.32 -10.71
C LEU A 643 15.97 5.87 -11.10
N LEU A 644 16.95 4.96 -10.98
CA LEU A 644 16.76 3.53 -11.23
C LEU A 644 15.78 2.91 -10.24
N VAL A 645 15.91 3.21 -8.93
CA VAL A 645 14.96 2.76 -7.90
C VAL A 645 13.54 3.24 -8.23
N ALA A 646 13.39 4.53 -8.55
CA ALA A 646 12.10 5.11 -8.91
C ALA A 646 11.47 4.43 -10.14
N ARG A 647 12.28 4.07 -11.15
CA ARG A 647 11.83 3.33 -12.34
C ARG A 647 11.43 1.89 -12.01
N LEU A 648 12.19 1.18 -11.17
CA LEU A 648 11.89 -0.20 -10.78
C LEU A 648 10.62 -0.30 -9.94
N LEU A 649 10.34 0.70 -9.10
CA LEU A 649 9.09 0.78 -8.35
C LEU A 649 7.87 0.87 -9.27
N ARG A 650 8.00 1.43 -10.49
CA ARG A 650 6.90 1.45 -11.47
C ARG A 650 6.47 0.06 -11.92
N ARG A 651 7.42 -0.88 -12.04
CA ARG A 651 7.13 -2.27 -12.45
C ARG A 651 6.31 -3.05 -11.43
N HIS A 652 6.15 -2.52 -10.22
CA HIS A 652 5.46 -3.17 -9.11
C HIS A 652 4.03 -2.66 -8.88
N GLU A 653 3.53 -1.77 -9.76
CA GLU A 653 2.18 -1.20 -9.67
C GLU A 653 1.08 -2.22 -9.96
N PRO A 654 -0.13 -2.05 -9.37
CA PRO A 654 -1.31 -2.83 -9.73
C PRO A 654 -1.59 -2.72 -11.22
N VAL A 655 -2.02 -3.81 -11.86
CA VAL A 655 -2.27 -3.88 -13.31
C VAL A 655 -3.28 -2.81 -13.77
N VAL A 656 -4.25 -2.48 -12.92
CA VAL A 656 -5.27 -1.45 -13.14
C VAL A 656 -4.68 -0.05 -13.34
N MET A 657 -3.46 0.23 -12.84
CA MET A 657 -2.80 1.53 -12.93
C MET A 657 -1.65 1.58 -13.96
N ARG A 658 -1.40 0.49 -14.69
CA ARG A 658 -0.26 0.40 -15.63
C ARG A 658 -0.55 0.94 -17.04
N LYS A 659 -1.75 1.43 -17.29
CA LYS A 659 -2.15 2.01 -18.57
C LYS A 659 -1.85 3.51 -18.60
#